data_AF-A0A9E4YRP8-F1
#
_entry.id   AF-A0A9E4YRP8-F1
#
_cell.length_a   1.000
_cell.length_b   1.000
_cell.length_c   1.000
_cell.angle_alpha   90.00
_cell.angle_beta   90.00
_cell.angle_gamma   90.00
#
_symmetry.space_group_name_H-M   'P 1'
#
loop_
_entity.id
_entity.type
_entity.pdbx_description
1 polymer ?
#
loop_
_entity_poly.entity_id
_entity_poly.type
_entity_poly.pdbx_seq_one_letter_code
_entity_poly.pdbx_strand_id
1 'polypeptide(L)'
;MPRRSALLILNSEYTDPGIAGLPRPQAEFESLSDVLSSPKAGGFEVQVLLNKDVQTLREQIARLFQDRQEDDVVLIHYVGAALQNQFGDLYLAASDTQSDVLDATGLPLRLIRDQLDRTRSRRKLIVLDCPTVAVYSGGRDVLGSTSGILEALEGDRRGRIIIVSSDIITGALEGVQVIGDPAAGSLTRYLSVGIAEGEADLNSDGHIGADELYEFVYRESQSKDPTGPMPRKFSSVDLESFILASNPVLQPTGLPEELKGALGSPLAWMREGAIGELERLLESEDKSASHAAHEALSTLASDPTPQVSKSATAILQSHSASLGSIGPDPSGEALPPTPSRGYRIPAWGWVVGGVLLLFVVGLAAGRAGLFGTRGAAPLPTPTFDVAPATTVPVVATVAEPPTAGPTPAAQLSLPSSLGMVAIPPGTYPIGVDRAIDLGDYWIDRFEISNASFSDYLAATGQPLPRYWAELDIPNQMADHPVRVVPWDQAQAYCEWDGKRLPTEAEWEVAARGSDGLAFPWGAEASAVALPSSGTYAVGSILDNRSTFRVFDMAGNVWEWVDKPYLPIEEGLRVLKGGANNFLNDMTRRLIGEPDASSMISDAGFRCASSAAQIVPDGSLLLTDEFADVSSGWYQAAEPVEEYFYGYHPTDFYHVQVTSAENCLAVRHEAPFNNFIAEVDIFTAKTGTENGDYRHGLVVREAEGEFYAFLISPRSRAWRVVKNQLAGMDILDQGVAAAIRGEPQDARDRLTVTANGPRLSFAINGNLVSTIFDDSFREGNLGFMVQTLDEALAHIHFDRVFVWALPESANLPEMPELAAAGSSIVEPACKGAVTGNDLLQNFVTYTVAEGDTLSGIANSFGLSLAEVKGANGRRVTDPNVISVGQVLIIPEA
;
A
#
# COMPACT_ATOMS: atom_id res chain seq x y z
N MET A 1 24.40 -28.54 23.16
CA MET A 1 23.24 -28.32 22.27
C MET A 1 22.61 -27.00 22.63
N PRO A 2 22.19 -26.20 21.64
CA PRO A 2 21.51 -24.93 21.89
C PRO A 2 20.23 -25.17 22.70
N ARG A 3 19.92 -24.27 23.62
CA ARG A 3 18.68 -24.35 24.40
C ARG A 3 17.53 -23.86 23.53
N ARG A 4 16.42 -24.59 23.58
CA ARG A 4 15.16 -24.21 22.94
C ARG A 4 14.16 -23.95 24.05
N SER A 5 13.68 -22.71 24.20
CA SER A 5 12.74 -22.33 25.25
C SER A 5 11.53 -21.66 24.65
N ALA A 6 10.34 -22.08 25.05
CA ALA A 6 9.07 -21.53 24.57
C ALA A 6 8.21 -21.08 25.75
N LEU A 7 7.64 -19.89 25.65
CA LEU A 7 6.66 -19.36 26.58
C LEU A 7 5.33 -19.19 25.86
N LEU A 8 4.35 -20.02 26.20
CA LEU A 8 3.00 -19.97 25.66
C LEU A 8 2.13 -19.26 26.71
N ILE A 9 1.54 -18.12 26.35
CA ILE A 9 0.70 -17.29 27.21
C ILE A 9 -0.70 -17.27 26.66
N LEU A 10 -1.67 -17.75 27.43
CA LEU A 10 -3.09 -17.66 27.09
C LEU A 10 -3.81 -16.86 28.16
N ASN A 11 -4.30 -15.68 27.80
CA ASN A 11 -5.23 -14.89 28.61
C ASN A 11 -6.56 -14.79 27.87
N SER A 12 -7.54 -15.54 28.35
CA SER A 12 -8.90 -15.58 27.82
C SER A 12 -9.94 -15.05 28.81
N GLU A 13 -9.54 -14.84 30.07
CA GLU A 13 -10.41 -14.36 31.16
C GLU A 13 -9.82 -13.11 31.80
N TYR A 14 -10.65 -12.07 31.94
CA TYR A 14 -10.26 -10.76 32.44
C TYR A 14 -11.12 -10.35 33.64
N THR A 15 -10.53 -9.68 34.63
CA THR A 15 -11.27 -9.13 35.78
C THR A 15 -12.09 -7.90 35.42
N ASP A 16 -11.66 -7.14 34.41
CA ASP A 16 -12.39 -5.99 33.90
C ASP A 16 -13.50 -6.45 32.93
N PRO A 17 -14.78 -6.15 33.21
CA PRO A 17 -15.89 -6.52 32.33
C PRO A 17 -15.87 -5.79 30.97
N GLY A 18 -15.08 -4.72 30.83
CA GLY A 18 -14.87 -3.97 29.58
C GLY A 18 -13.91 -4.66 28.61
N ILE A 19 -13.30 -5.78 28.98
CA ILE A 19 -12.45 -6.59 28.11
C ILE A 19 -13.17 -7.91 27.80
N ALA A 20 -13.44 -8.18 26.53
CA ALA A 20 -14.12 -9.40 26.11
C ALA A 20 -13.24 -10.64 26.32
N GLY A 21 -13.78 -11.66 26.99
CA GLY A 21 -13.11 -12.96 27.13
C GLY A 21 -13.11 -13.78 25.85
N LEU A 22 -12.15 -14.70 25.70
CA LEU A 22 -11.98 -15.54 24.52
C LEU A 22 -12.54 -16.97 24.73
N PRO A 23 -13.42 -17.49 23.86
CA PRO A 23 -13.98 -18.83 23.99
C PRO A 23 -13.00 -19.94 23.64
N ARG A 24 -12.66 -20.78 24.64
CA ARG A 24 -12.05 -22.12 24.52
C ARG A 24 -10.76 -22.31 23.65
N PRO A 25 -9.70 -21.51 23.80
CA PRO A 25 -8.40 -21.79 23.15
C PRO A 25 -7.51 -22.82 23.89
N GLN A 26 -7.87 -23.27 25.09
CA GLN A 26 -6.95 -24.06 25.94
C GLN A 26 -6.53 -25.41 25.33
N ALA A 27 -7.44 -26.16 24.71
CA ALA A 27 -7.12 -27.47 24.13
C ALA A 27 -6.14 -27.35 22.94
N GLU A 28 -6.23 -26.27 22.16
CA GLU A 28 -5.32 -26.00 21.04
C GLU A 28 -3.93 -25.61 21.55
N PHE A 29 -3.90 -24.88 22.66
CA PHE A 29 -2.68 -24.51 23.38
C PHE A 29 -1.95 -25.71 23.98
N GLU A 30 -2.69 -26.66 24.56
CA GLU A 30 -2.15 -27.92 25.06
C GLU A 30 -1.56 -28.76 23.92
N SER A 31 -2.26 -28.84 22.77
CA SER A 31 -1.76 -29.52 21.58
C SER A 31 -0.44 -28.90 21.07
N LEU A 32 -0.36 -27.58 20.99
CA LEU A 32 0.87 -26.89 20.58
C LEU A 32 2.01 -27.13 21.57
N SER A 33 1.71 -27.10 22.88
CA SER A 33 2.69 -27.38 23.94
C SER A 33 3.28 -28.79 23.83
N ASP A 34 2.45 -29.80 23.57
CA ASP A 34 2.88 -31.20 23.43
C ASP A 34 3.80 -31.38 22.21
N VAL A 35 3.44 -30.77 21.09
CA VAL A 35 4.20 -30.84 19.83
C VAL A 35 5.55 -30.13 19.96
N LEU A 36 5.56 -28.93 20.54
CA LEU A 36 6.80 -28.17 20.78
C LEU A 36 7.72 -28.88 21.79
N SER A 37 7.16 -29.54 22.82
CA SER A 37 7.93 -30.28 23.83
C SER A 37 8.48 -31.61 23.31
N SER A 38 7.86 -32.18 22.27
CA SER A 38 8.23 -33.48 21.72
C SER A 38 9.68 -33.50 21.23
N PRO A 39 10.53 -34.42 21.73
CA PRO A 39 11.91 -34.55 21.24
C PRO A 39 12.02 -34.96 19.77
N LYS A 40 10.92 -35.48 19.18
CA LYS A 40 10.85 -35.88 17.77
C LYS A 40 10.53 -34.71 16.82
N ALA A 41 10.02 -33.60 17.35
CA ALA A 41 9.61 -32.45 16.56
C ALA A 41 10.28 -31.17 17.08
N GLY A 42 9.74 -30.56 18.15
CA GLY A 42 10.22 -29.27 18.65
C GLY A 42 11.37 -29.33 19.68
N GLY A 43 11.35 -30.27 20.62
CA GLY A 43 12.38 -30.37 21.67
C GLY A 43 12.56 -29.09 22.52
N PHE A 44 11.52 -28.27 22.66
CA PHE A 44 11.52 -27.06 23.48
C PHE A 44 11.30 -27.39 24.96
N GLU A 45 11.93 -26.62 25.83
CA GLU A 45 11.47 -26.42 27.20
C GLU A 45 10.28 -25.45 27.17
N VAL A 46 9.06 -25.99 27.20
CA VAL A 46 7.82 -25.21 27.09
C VAL A 46 7.28 -24.85 28.47
N GLN A 47 6.99 -23.57 28.68
CA GLN A 47 6.24 -23.07 29.82
C GLN A 47 4.89 -22.51 29.36
N VAL A 48 3.81 -22.97 29.99
CA VAL A 48 2.45 -22.50 29.70
C VAL A 48 1.93 -21.62 30.84
N LEU A 49 1.47 -20.41 30.52
CA LEU A 49 0.84 -19.48 31.44
C LEU A 49 -0.62 -19.28 31.03
N LEU A 50 -1.53 -19.65 31.92
CA LEU A 50 -2.98 -19.50 31.72
C LEU A 50 -3.53 -18.43 32.65
N ASN A 51 -4.21 -17.44 32.08
CA ASN A 51 -4.91 -16.35 32.76
C ASN A 51 -4.08 -15.77 33.92
N LYS A 52 -2.88 -15.28 33.60
CA LYS A 52 -1.92 -14.76 34.58
C LYS A 52 -1.96 -13.23 34.67
N ASP A 53 -1.68 -12.74 35.87
CA ASP A 53 -1.56 -11.33 36.17
C ASP A 53 -0.32 -10.70 35.51
N VAL A 54 -0.37 -9.38 35.33
CA VAL A 54 0.64 -8.62 34.59
C VAL A 54 2.03 -8.77 35.23
N GLN A 55 2.12 -8.89 36.55
CA GLN A 55 3.39 -9.01 37.25
C GLN A 55 4.04 -10.37 37.00
N THR A 56 3.24 -11.44 37.05
CA THR A 56 3.68 -12.79 36.69
C THR A 56 4.15 -12.82 35.23
N LEU A 57 3.40 -12.23 34.29
CA LEU A 57 3.81 -12.19 32.88
C LEU A 57 5.15 -11.47 32.68
N ARG A 58 5.32 -10.28 33.28
CA ARG A 58 6.57 -9.51 33.23
C ARG A 58 7.75 -10.32 33.75
N GLU A 59 7.57 -11.02 34.87
CA GLU A 59 8.63 -11.85 35.46
C GLU A 59 9.00 -13.03 34.56
N GLN A 60 8.02 -13.76 34.03
CA GLN A 60 8.30 -14.94 33.19
C GLN A 60 8.90 -14.56 31.84
N ILE A 61 8.46 -13.46 31.22
CA ILE A 61 9.07 -12.93 29.99
C ILE A 61 10.52 -12.54 30.25
N ALA A 62 10.82 -11.84 31.35
CA ALA A 62 12.19 -11.49 31.69
C ALA A 62 13.08 -12.73 31.93
N ARG A 63 12.55 -13.75 32.62
CA ARG A 63 13.26 -15.03 32.83
C ARG A 63 13.49 -15.79 31.53
N LEU A 64 12.54 -15.73 30.59
CA LEU A 64 12.69 -16.37 29.29
C LEU A 64 13.93 -15.84 28.55
N PHE A 65 14.15 -14.53 28.55
CA PHE A 65 15.29 -13.90 27.86
C PHE A 65 16.59 -13.86 28.68
N GLN A 66 16.57 -14.29 29.94
CA GLN A 66 17.73 -14.29 30.81
C GLN A 66 18.79 -15.34 30.38
N ASP A 67 20.07 -14.95 30.43
CA ASP A 67 21.25 -15.82 30.25
C ASP A 67 21.30 -16.62 28.93
N ARG A 68 20.71 -16.09 27.85
CA ARG A 68 20.70 -16.72 26.52
C ARG A 68 22.05 -16.63 25.81
N GLN A 69 22.35 -17.66 25.03
CA GLN A 69 23.45 -17.68 24.05
C GLN A 69 22.92 -17.35 22.65
N GLU A 70 23.82 -17.06 21.70
CA GLU A 70 23.45 -16.64 20.34
C GLU A 70 22.63 -17.70 19.58
N ASP A 71 22.97 -18.97 19.75
CA ASP A 71 22.33 -20.12 19.08
C ASP A 71 21.05 -20.61 19.76
N ASP A 72 20.74 -20.11 20.97
CA ASP A 72 19.52 -20.50 21.68
C ASP A 72 18.29 -20.02 20.90
N VAL A 73 17.26 -20.86 20.82
CA VAL A 73 15.99 -20.52 20.17
C VAL A 73 14.97 -20.12 21.23
N VAL A 74 14.36 -18.96 21.06
CA VAL A 74 13.34 -18.44 21.97
C VAL A 74 12.03 -18.24 21.22
N LEU A 75 10.94 -18.80 21.76
CA LEU A 75 9.59 -18.66 21.21
C LEU A 75 8.66 -18.02 22.26
N ILE A 76 7.91 -17.00 21.85
CA ILE A 76 6.75 -16.49 22.61
C ILE A 76 5.51 -16.68 21.74
N HIS A 77 4.47 -17.29 22.29
CA HIS A 77 3.15 -17.35 21.66
C HIS A 77 2.13 -16.78 22.64
N TYR A 78 1.55 -15.62 22.32
CA TYR A 78 0.53 -14.98 23.15
C TYR A 78 -0.84 -15.06 22.47
N VAL A 79 -1.84 -15.52 23.21
CA VAL A 79 -3.26 -15.48 22.83
C VAL A 79 -4.01 -14.63 23.85
N GLY A 80 -4.68 -13.57 23.39
CA GLY A 80 -5.41 -12.66 24.26
C GLY A 80 -5.79 -11.35 23.58
N ALA A 81 -6.33 -10.41 24.35
CA ALA A 81 -6.71 -9.10 23.86
C ALA A 81 -5.50 -8.17 23.81
N ALA A 82 -5.43 -7.32 22.78
CA ALA A 82 -4.52 -6.18 22.75
C ALA A 82 -5.32 -4.88 22.94
N LEU A 83 -4.77 -3.91 23.64
CA LEU A 83 -5.45 -2.68 24.02
C LEU A 83 -4.55 -1.48 23.73
N GLN A 84 -5.15 -0.36 23.32
CA GLN A 84 -4.42 0.90 23.10
C GLN A 84 -4.90 1.98 24.07
N ASN A 85 -3.96 2.72 24.65
CA ASN A 85 -4.29 3.89 25.48
C ASN A 85 -4.54 5.14 24.61
N GLN A 86 -4.99 6.22 25.23
CA GLN A 86 -5.25 7.51 24.57
C GLN A 86 -4.02 8.19 23.93
N PHE A 87 -2.80 7.71 24.23
CA PHE A 87 -1.55 8.25 23.70
C PHE A 87 -1.02 7.44 22.51
N GLY A 88 -1.69 6.34 22.16
CA GLY A 88 -1.29 5.44 21.07
C GLY A 88 -0.40 4.28 21.51
N ASP A 89 -0.05 4.15 22.80
CA ASP A 89 0.75 3.04 23.29
C ASP A 89 -0.06 1.74 23.35
N LEU A 90 0.57 0.64 22.95
CA LEU A 90 -0.04 -0.68 22.84
C LEU A 90 0.32 -1.60 24.00
N TYR A 91 -0.68 -2.35 24.47
CA TYR A 91 -0.61 -3.26 25.60
C TYR A 91 -1.21 -4.62 25.24
N LEU A 92 -0.61 -5.70 25.73
CA LEU A 92 -1.24 -7.01 25.80
C LEU A 92 -1.99 -7.12 27.14
N ALA A 93 -3.20 -7.66 27.11
CA ALA A 93 -4.02 -7.81 28.31
C ALA A 93 -3.53 -8.98 29.18
N ALA A 94 -3.32 -8.69 30.45
CA ALA A 94 -3.19 -9.66 31.54
C ALA A 94 -4.56 -9.96 32.16
N SER A 95 -4.69 -11.02 32.96
CA SER A 95 -5.97 -11.35 33.59
C SER A 95 -6.49 -10.24 34.52
N ASP A 96 -5.60 -9.43 35.09
CA ASP A 96 -5.88 -8.31 36.00
C ASP A 96 -5.80 -6.93 35.34
N THR A 97 -5.70 -6.88 34.00
CA THR A 97 -5.69 -5.61 33.26
C THR A 97 -7.02 -4.88 33.41
N GLN A 98 -6.93 -3.57 33.66
CA GLN A 98 -8.04 -2.64 33.72
C GLN A 98 -7.90 -1.62 32.58
N SER A 99 -8.96 -1.51 31.78
CA SER A 99 -9.04 -0.73 30.56
C SER A 99 -8.90 0.78 30.76
N ASP A 100 -9.27 1.29 31.94
CA ASP A 100 -9.18 2.70 32.32
C ASP A 100 -7.79 3.10 32.83
N VAL A 101 -6.93 2.13 33.19
CA VAL A 101 -5.57 2.36 33.72
C VAL A 101 -4.52 1.41 33.11
N LEU A 102 -4.50 1.35 31.77
CA LEU A 102 -3.61 0.46 30.99
C LEU A 102 -2.13 0.63 31.32
N ASP A 103 -1.64 1.85 31.53
CA ASP A 103 -0.22 2.11 31.82
C ASP A 103 0.26 1.39 33.09
N ALA A 104 -0.65 1.16 34.05
CA ALA A 104 -0.34 0.50 35.30
C ALA A 104 -0.58 -1.02 35.23
N THR A 105 -1.66 -1.44 34.56
CA THR A 105 -2.22 -2.80 34.67
C THR A 105 -2.09 -3.65 33.39
N GLY A 106 -1.73 -3.03 32.26
CA GLY A 106 -1.44 -3.71 31.00
C GLY A 106 0.03 -4.16 30.88
N LEU A 107 0.28 -5.12 29.98
CA LEU A 107 1.63 -5.50 29.59
C LEU A 107 2.07 -4.69 28.36
N PRO A 108 2.89 -3.64 28.50
CA PRO A 108 3.24 -2.78 27.38
C PRO A 108 4.10 -3.54 26.35
N LEU A 109 3.79 -3.40 25.05
CA LEU A 109 4.55 -4.05 23.97
C LEU A 109 6.02 -3.59 23.94
N ARG A 110 6.30 -2.33 24.29
CA ARG A 110 7.67 -1.80 24.47
C ARG A 110 8.52 -2.64 25.44
N LEU A 111 7.94 -3.25 26.46
CA LEU A 111 8.68 -4.11 27.39
C LEU A 111 9.15 -5.39 26.68
N ILE A 112 8.29 -5.98 25.84
CA ILE A 112 8.64 -7.16 25.05
C ILE A 112 9.74 -6.78 24.04
N ARG A 113 9.57 -5.66 23.32
CA ARG A 113 10.61 -5.11 22.42
C ARG A 113 11.95 -4.92 23.14
N ASP A 114 11.96 -4.28 24.30
CA ASP A 114 13.17 -4.08 25.11
C ASP A 114 13.87 -5.40 25.46
N GLN A 115 13.11 -6.45 25.78
CA GLN A 115 13.69 -7.78 26.06
C GLN A 115 14.27 -8.43 24.80
N LEU A 116 13.57 -8.34 23.67
CA LEU A 116 14.02 -8.84 22.37
C LEU A 116 15.31 -8.13 21.90
N ASP A 117 15.43 -6.85 22.20
CA ASP A 117 16.62 -6.06 21.90
C ASP A 117 17.78 -6.42 22.83
N ARG A 118 17.52 -6.67 24.12
CA ARG A 118 18.59 -6.90 25.11
C ARG A 118 19.13 -8.33 25.13
N THR A 119 18.34 -9.31 24.70
CA THR A 119 18.77 -10.73 24.67
C THR A 119 19.91 -10.95 23.67
N ARG A 120 20.77 -11.93 23.97
CA ARG A 120 21.87 -12.36 23.08
C ARG A 120 21.45 -13.36 22.02
N SER A 121 20.32 -14.04 22.20
CA SER A 121 19.80 -14.98 21.19
C SER A 121 19.51 -14.24 19.88
N ARG A 122 19.88 -14.86 18.77
CA ARG A 122 19.61 -14.39 17.40
C ARG A 122 18.50 -15.18 16.70
N ARG A 123 17.81 -16.06 17.42
CA ARG A 123 16.75 -16.94 16.89
C ARG A 123 15.50 -16.79 17.75
N LYS A 124 14.71 -15.76 17.44
CA LYS A 124 13.55 -15.33 18.23
C LYS A 124 12.30 -15.39 17.38
N LEU A 125 11.31 -16.19 17.78
CA LEU A 125 9.98 -16.21 17.17
C LEU A 125 8.96 -15.64 18.14
N ILE A 126 8.22 -14.62 17.71
CA ILE A 126 7.14 -14.02 18.48
C ILE A 126 5.87 -14.21 17.67
N VAL A 127 4.88 -14.85 18.27
CA VAL A 127 3.58 -15.07 17.65
C VAL A 127 2.53 -14.41 18.54
N LEU A 128 1.77 -13.47 17.99
CA LEU A 128 0.69 -12.77 18.68
C LEU A 128 -0.63 -13.10 18.00
N ASP A 129 -1.44 -13.90 18.67
CA ASP A 129 -2.76 -14.30 18.24
C ASP A 129 -3.79 -13.44 18.99
N CYS A 130 -4.06 -12.25 18.46
CA CYS A 130 -4.87 -11.20 19.11
C CYS A 130 -6.18 -10.98 18.34
N PRO A 131 -7.20 -11.84 18.51
CA PRO A 131 -8.46 -11.75 17.77
C PRO A 131 -9.32 -10.53 18.16
N THR A 132 -8.92 -9.77 19.18
CA THR A 132 -9.61 -8.56 19.62
C THR A 132 -8.57 -7.50 19.98
N VAL A 133 -8.62 -6.36 19.28
CA VAL A 133 -7.84 -5.18 19.64
C VAL A 133 -8.79 -4.04 19.96
N ALA A 134 -8.75 -3.47 21.16
CA ALA A 134 -9.67 -2.39 21.56
C ALA A 134 -8.96 -1.04 21.75
N VAL A 135 -9.59 0.03 21.25
CA VAL A 135 -9.18 1.44 21.47
C VAL A 135 -10.17 2.13 22.38
N TYR A 136 -9.67 2.85 23.38
CA TYR A 136 -10.45 3.61 24.34
C TYR A 136 -10.46 5.12 24.02
N SER A 137 -11.53 5.81 24.44
CA SER A 137 -11.86 7.18 24.04
C SER A 137 -10.79 8.23 24.41
N GLY A 138 -10.50 9.13 23.47
CA GLY A 138 -9.46 10.17 23.59
C GLY A 138 -8.13 9.84 22.92
N GLY A 139 -8.00 8.65 22.33
CA GLY A 139 -6.88 8.27 21.45
C GLY A 139 -6.76 9.18 20.24
N ARG A 140 -5.54 9.60 19.89
CA ARG A 140 -5.24 10.05 18.53
C ARG A 140 -5.66 8.95 17.55
N ASP A 141 -6.12 9.35 16.38
CA ASP A 141 -6.25 8.43 15.25
C ASP A 141 -4.94 7.65 15.13
N VAL A 142 -5.05 6.32 15.09
CA VAL A 142 -3.94 5.47 14.69
C VAL A 142 -3.55 5.96 13.30
N LEU A 143 -2.37 6.56 13.17
CA LEU A 143 -1.71 6.81 11.89
C LEU A 143 -2.02 5.61 11.00
N GLY A 144 -2.62 5.83 9.83
CA GLY A 144 -3.20 4.78 8.99
C GLY A 144 -2.22 3.70 8.54
N SER A 145 -1.80 2.81 9.43
CA SER A 145 -1.14 1.56 9.10
C SER A 145 -1.96 0.40 9.64
N THR A 146 -2.29 -0.50 8.74
CA THR A 146 -2.51 -1.88 9.15
C THR A 146 -1.17 -2.38 9.67
N SER A 147 -0.95 -2.38 11.00
CA SER A 147 0.07 -3.12 11.77
C SER A 147 0.85 -2.33 12.84
N GLY A 148 0.20 -1.44 13.62
CA GLY A 148 0.85 -0.77 14.77
C GLY A 148 1.49 -1.72 15.82
N ILE A 149 1.03 -2.97 15.95
CA ILE A 149 1.66 -4.01 16.80
C ILE A 149 3.03 -4.45 16.23
N LEU A 150 3.14 -4.52 14.91
CA LEU A 150 4.37 -4.90 14.21
C LEU A 150 5.42 -3.80 14.41
N GLU A 151 5.06 -2.55 14.11
CA GLU A 151 5.90 -1.36 14.32
C GLU A 151 6.34 -1.21 15.79
N ALA A 152 5.46 -1.51 16.75
CA ALA A 152 5.79 -1.44 18.18
C ALA A 152 6.83 -2.49 18.63
N LEU A 153 6.97 -3.59 17.89
CA LEU A 153 7.90 -4.69 18.18
C LEU A 153 9.10 -4.72 17.23
N GLU A 154 9.05 -3.97 16.12
CA GLU A 154 10.19 -3.60 15.31
C GLU A 154 11.21 -2.87 16.17
N GLY A 155 12.48 -3.28 16.09
CA GLY A 155 13.55 -2.74 16.92
C GLY A 155 14.90 -2.82 16.22
N ASP A 156 15.91 -2.19 16.79
CA ASP A 156 17.19 -1.92 16.11
C ASP A 156 18.12 -3.14 16.08
N ARG A 157 17.66 -4.29 16.59
CA ARG A 157 18.50 -5.47 16.84
C ARG A 157 17.96 -6.75 16.21
N ARG A 158 18.95 -7.50 15.75
CA ARG A 158 18.96 -8.57 14.77
C ARG A 158 18.32 -9.89 15.23
N GLY A 159 17.87 -10.69 14.27
CA GLY A 159 17.47 -12.10 14.45
C GLY A 159 16.13 -12.36 15.15
N ARG A 160 15.06 -11.67 14.75
CA ARG A 160 13.68 -11.98 15.19
C ARG A 160 12.70 -12.11 14.02
N ILE A 161 11.72 -12.99 14.20
CA ILE A 161 10.53 -13.16 13.34
C ILE A 161 9.31 -12.90 14.21
N ILE A 162 8.40 -12.07 13.72
CA ILE A 162 7.15 -11.72 14.39
C ILE A 162 6.00 -12.15 13.48
N ILE A 163 5.04 -12.92 13.99
CA ILE A 163 3.83 -13.33 13.29
C ILE A 163 2.62 -12.82 14.08
N VAL A 164 1.67 -12.16 13.42
CA VAL A 164 0.45 -11.62 14.06
C VAL A 164 -0.79 -12.10 13.33
N SER A 165 -1.87 -12.45 14.04
CA SER A 165 -3.05 -13.10 13.44
C SER A 165 -3.96 -12.18 12.61
N SER A 166 -3.94 -10.85 12.81
CA SER A 166 -4.36 -9.77 11.87
C SER A 166 -4.92 -8.51 12.58
N ASP A 167 -5.09 -7.43 11.79
CA ASP A 167 -5.36 -6.04 12.20
C ASP A 167 -6.85 -5.66 12.20
N ILE A 168 -7.61 -6.02 13.25
CA ILE A 168 -8.87 -5.31 13.56
C ILE A 168 -8.77 -4.70 14.95
N ILE A 169 -8.40 -3.41 14.97
CA ILE A 169 -8.77 -2.52 16.07
C ILE A 169 -10.28 -2.34 16.01
N THR A 170 -11.00 -3.12 16.80
CA THR A 170 -12.43 -2.90 17.02
C THR A 170 -12.55 -1.72 17.97
N GLY A 171 -12.91 -0.55 17.44
CA GLY A 171 -13.21 0.63 18.25
C GLY A 171 -14.29 0.29 19.27
N ALA A 172 -13.97 0.36 20.56
CA ALA A 172 -14.96 0.27 21.63
C ALA A 172 -15.70 1.61 21.71
N LEU A 173 -16.54 1.88 20.71
CA LEU A 173 -17.60 2.89 20.83
C LEU A 173 -18.74 2.26 21.64
N GLU A 174 -19.20 3.00 22.66
CA GLU A 174 -20.25 2.57 23.58
C GLU A 174 -21.43 1.90 22.84
N GLY A 175 -21.67 0.62 23.11
CA GLY A 175 -22.88 -0.09 22.69
C GLY A 175 -22.75 -1.02 21.47
N VAL A 176 -21.57 -1.20 20.90
CA VAL A 176 -21.38 -2.19 19.80
C VAL A 176 -21.15 -3.59 20.37
N GLN A 177 -21.99 -4.56 19.97
CA GLN A 177 -21.71 -5.97 20.22
C GLN A 177 -20.46 -6.39 19.45
N VAL A 178 -19.59 -7.16 20.11
CA VAL A 178 -18.43 -7.84 19.52
C VAL A 178 -18.87 -8.57 18.24
N ILE A 179 -18.47 -8.05 17.07
CA ILE A 179 -18.60 -8.76 15.79
C ILE A 179 -17.28 -9.48 15.57
N GLY A 180 -17.32 -10.80 15.75
CA GLY A 180 -16.25 -11.73 15.50
C GLY A 180 -16.72 -13.10 15.96
N ASP A 181 -16.79 -14.08 15.06
CA ASP A 181 -17.08 -15.45 15.44
C ASP A 181 -15.87 -15.99 16.24
N PRO A 182 -16.02 -16.30 17.54
CA PRO A 182 -14.93 -16.83 18.33
C PRO A 182 -14.52 -18.26 17.91
N ALA A 183 -15.19 -18.84 16.91
CA ALA A 183 -14.86 -20.12 16.29
C ALA A 183 -14.00 -20.00 15.02
N ALA A 184 -13.63 -18.80 14.56
CA ALA A 184 -12.68 -18.63 13.45
C ALA A 184 -11.30 -19.18 13.87
N GLY A 185 -10.79 -20.14 13.10
CA GLY A 185 -9.66 -20.99 13.48
C GLY A 185 -8.42 -20.21 13.91
N SER A 186 -8.01 -20.40 15.17
CA SER A 186 -6.88 -19.71 15.79
C SER A 186 -5.57 -19.97 15.02
N LEU A 187 -4.72 -18.94 14.90
CA LEU A 187 -3.34 -19.08 14.42
C LEU A 187 -2.61 -20.22 15.15
N THR A 188 -2.91 -20.37 16.44
CA THR A 188 -2.48 -21.47 17.31
C THR A 188 -2.75 -22.86 16.71
N ARG A 189 -3.93 -23.08 16.14
CA ARG A 189 -4.31 -24.38 15.55
C ARG A 189 -3.44 -24.72 14.35
N TYR A 190 -3.24 -23.78 13.43
CA TYR A 190 -2.42 -24.02 12.23
C TYR A 190 -0.96 -24.29 12.58
N LEU A 191 -0.41 -23.56 13.56
CA LEU A 191 0.93 -23.82 14.07
C LEU A 191 1.07 -25.24 14.64
N SER A 192 0.08 -25.67 15.44
CA SER A 192 0.06 -27.01 16.02
C SER A 192 0.00 -28.09 14.94
N VAL A 193 -0.95 -27.99 14.01
CA VAL A 193 -1.17 -28.96 12.93
C VAL A 193 0.04 -29.06 12.01
N GLY A 194 0.56 -27.92 11.54
CA GLY A 194 1.68 -27.88 10.61
C GLY A 194 2.94 -28.56 11.16
N ILE A 195 3.23 -28.37 12.45
CA ILE A 195 4.37 -29.01 13.11
C ILE A 195 4.08 -30.49 13.42
N ALA A 196 2.87 -30.81 13.90
CA ALA A 196 2.52 -32.16 14.33
C ALA A 196 2.45 -33.16 13.17
N GLU A 197 1.88 -32.72 12.04
CA GLU A 197 1.70 -33.55 10.85
C GLU A 197 2.91 -33.47 9.91
N GLY A 198 3.85 -32.55 10.17
CA GLY A 198 4.98 -32.33 9.27
C GLY A 198 4.57 -31.68 7.95
N GLU A 199 3.39 -31.08 7.90
CA GLU A 199 2.87 -30.42 6.70
C GLU A 199 3.52 -29.06 6.44
N ALA A 200 4.08 -28.44 7.49
CA ALA A 200 4.85 -27.20 7.38
C ALA A 200 6.30 -27.40 6.88
N ASP A 201 6.74 -28.65 6.65
CA ASP A 201 7.97 -28.96 5.92
C ASP A 201 7.65 -28.90 4.43
N LEU A 202 7.86 -27.72 3.84
CA LEU A 202 7.47 -27.41 2.47
C LEU A 202 8.55 -27.84 1.49
N ASN A 203 9.81 -27.89 1.93
CA ASN A 203 10.95 -28.33 1.13
C ASN A 203 11.26 -29.82 1.22
N SER A 204 10.55 -30.54 2.10
CA SER A 204 10.75 -31.96 2.39
C SER A 204 12.18 -32.29 2.84
N ASP A 205 12.90 -31.34 3.45
CA ASP A 205 14.27 -31.54 3.93
C ASP A 205 14.34 -32.29 5.28
N GLY A 206 13.19 -32.56 5.91
CA GLY A 206 13.11 -33.20 7.22
C GLY A 206 13.00 -32.24 8.39
N HIS A 207 13.04 -30.93 8.12
CA HIS A 207 12.97 -29.87 9.10
C HIS A 207 11.83 -28.90 8.76
N ILE A 208 11.45 -28.10 9.76
CA ILE A 208 10.42 -27.07 9.64
C ILE A 208 11.06 -25.76 10.08
N GLY A 209 11.35 -24.90 9.10
CA GLY A 209 11.83 -23.54 9.31
C GLY A 209 10.73 -22.58 9.79
N ALA A 210 11.13 -21.44 10.33
CA ALA A 210 10.18 -20.40 10.74
C ALA A 210 9.43 -19.76 9.58
N ASP A 211 10.09 -19.63 8.42
CA ASP A 211 9.46 -19.08 7.21
C ASP A 211 8.49 -20.07 6.57
N GLU A 212 8.86 -21.36 6.52
CA GLU A 212 7.97 -22.42 6.04
C GLU A 212 6.73 -22.57 6.93
N LEU A 213 6.91 -22.46 8.25
CA LEU A 213 5.80 -22.49 9.19
C LEU A 213 4.83 -21.31 8.98
N TYR A 214 5.34 -20.10 8.74
CA TYR A 214 4.48 -18.95 8.41
C TYR A 214 3.75 -19.17 7.08
N GLU A 215 4.45 -19.64 6.05
CA GLU A 215 3.86 -19.88 4.73
C GLU A 215 2.74 -20.93 4.78
N PHE A 216 2.96 -22.03 5.51
CA PHE A 216 1.93 -23.03 5.76
C PHE A 216 0.70 -22.42 6.45
N VAL A 217 0.94 -21.66 7.53
CA VAL A 217 -0.13 -20.98 8.28
C VAL A 217 -0.90 -20.01 7.40
N TYR A 218 -0.22 -19.21 6.58
CA TYR A 218 -0.83 -18.25 5.68
C TYR A 218 -1.73 -18.95 4.65
N ARG A 219 -1.24 -20.02 4.01
CA ARG A 219 -2.02 -20.82 3.05
C ARG A 219 -3.25 -21.47 3.67
N GLU A 220 -3.10 -22.06 4.85
CA GLU A 220 -4.20 -22.70 5.57
C GLU A 220 -5.26 -21.68 6.00
N SER A 221 -4.83 -20.51 6.48
CA SER A 221 -5.72 -19.39 6.83
C SER A 221 -6.49 -18.91 5.59
N GLN A 222 -5.78 -18.65 4.48
CA GLN A 222 -6.37 -18.23 3.22
C GLN A 222 -7.36 -19.25 2.65
N SER A 223 -7.02 -20.54 2.71
CA SER A 223 -7.88 -21.59 2.16
C SER A 223 -9.15 -21.81 2.96
N LYS A 224 -9.12 -21.64 4.29
CA LYS A 224 -10.25 -21.94 5.18
C LYS A 224 -11.14 -20.75 5.46
N ASP A 225 -10.56 -19.55 5.50
CA ASP A 225 -11.29 -18.29 5.67
C ASP A 225 -10.70 -17.21 4.77
N PRO A 226 -10.97 -17.26 3.46
CA PRO A 226 -10.42 -16.32 2.48
C PRO A 226 -10.93 -14.88 2.68
N THR A 227 -12.02 -14.71 3.43
CA THR A 227 -12.63 -13.43 3.80
C THR A 227 -12.16 -12.92 5.16
N GLY A 228 -11.48 -13.78 5.92
CA GLY A 228 -10.94 -13.49 7.23
C GLY A 228 -9.66 -12.67 7.15
N PRO A 229 -9.33 -11.96 8.22
CA PRO A 229 -8.14 -11.12 8.24
C PRO A 229 -6.87 -12.00 8.30
N MET A 230 -5.89 -11.71 7.43
CA MET A 230 -4.75 -12.61 7.17
C MET A 230 -3.58 -12.42 8.14
N PRO A 231 -2.86 -13.49 8.49
CA PRO A 231 -1.70 -13.39 9.37
C PRO A 231 -0.54 -12.66 8.67
N ARG A 232 0.10 -11.74 9.39
CA ARG A 232 1.23 -10.93 8.88
C ARG A 232 2.53 -11.35 9.53
N LYS A 233 3.64 -11.23 8.79
CA LYS A 233 5.00 -11.53 9.27
C LYS A 233 5.92 -10.33 9.12
N PHE A 234 6.72 -10.07 10.15
CA PHE A 234 7.95 -9.29 10.07
C PHE A 234 9.15 -10.19 10.28
N SER A 235 10.24 -9.93 9.59
CA SER A 235 11.50 -10.63 9.79
C SER A 235 12.64 -9.61 9.76
N SER A 236 13.59 -9.76 10.66
CA SER A 236 14.78 -8.90 10.67
C SER A 236 15.46 -9.01 9.31
N VAL A 237 15.85 -7.88 8.72
CA VAL A 237 16.58 -7.80 7.44
C VAL A 237 17.80 -8.70 7.45
N ASP A 238 18.31 -9.02 8.64
CA ASP A 238 19.50 -9.80 8.82
C ASP A 238 19.32 -11.25 9.36
N LEU A 239 18.23 -11.94 9.03
CA LEU A 239 18.00 -13.30 9.51
C LEU A 239 17.87 -14.36 8.41
N GLU A 240 18.88 -15.23 8.29
CA GLU A 240 18.74 -16.56 7.69
C GLU A 240 17.72 -17.37 8.48
N SER A 241 16.75 -17.97 7.78
CA SER A 241 15.71 -18.81 8.38
C SER A 241 16.32 -19.87 9.30
N PHE A 242 15.75 -20.07 10.48
CA PHE A 242 16.24 -21.05 11.44
C PHE A 242 15.22 -22.17 11.68
N ILE A 243 15.75 -23.37 11.94
CA ILE A 243 14.95 -24.56 12.21
C ILE A 243 14.17 -24.38 13.52
N LEU A 244 12.85 -24.53 13.45
CA LEU A 244 11.95 -24.57 14.61
C LEU A 244 11.64 -26.00 15.04
N ALA A 245 11.39 -26.91 14.10
CA ALA A 245 11.06 -28.30 14.42
C ALA A 245 11.66 -29.28 13.40
N SER A 246 11.69 -30.55 13.74
CA SER A 246 11.91 -31.65 12.78
C SER A 246 10.56 -32.20 12.34
N ASN A 247 10.46 -32.64 11.09
CA ASN A 247 9.27 -33.30 10.58
C ASN A 247 9.12 -34.69 11.23
N PRO A 248 8.07 -34.93 12.05
CA PRO A 248 7.96 -36.18 12.80
C PRO A 248 7.40 -37.34 11.98
N VAL A 249 6.87 -37.09 10.77
CA VAL A 249 6.14 -38.06 9.95
C VAL A 249 7.04 -38.72 8.89
N LEU A 250 8.12 -38.06 8.47
CA LEU A 250 9.05 -38.59 7.47
C LEU A 250 9.66 -39.93 7.92
N GLN A 251 9.22 -41.01 7.27
CA GLN A 251 9.87 -42.31 7.32
C GLN A 251 10.90 -42.37 6.20
N PRO A 252 12.09 -42.98 6.39
CA PRO A 252 13.07 -43.11 5.32
C PRO A 252 12.61 -44.17 4.30
N THR A 253 12.11 -43.73 3.15
CA THR A 253 11.91 -44.61 1.98
C THR A 253 13.11 -44.45 1.07
N GLY A 254 13.84 -45.54 0.82
CA GLY A 254 15.05 -45.47 0.01
C GLY A 254 14.75 -45.21 -1.47
N LEU A 255 15.67 -44.55 -2.16
CA LEU A 255 15.61 -44.37 -3.62
C LEU A 255 15.41 -45.71 -4.38
N PRO A 256 14.83 -45.68 -5.59
CA PRO A 256 14.83 -46.83 -6.49
C PRO A 256 16.23 -47.43 -6.66
N GLU A 257 16.33 -48.77 -6.73
CA GLU A 257 17.63 -49.47 -6.77
C GLU A 257 18.47 -49.09 -8.00
N GLU A 258 17.80 -48.75 -9.11
CA GLU A 258 18.42 -48.26 -10.34
C GLU A 258 19.12 -46.91 -10.13
N LEU A 259 18.49 -46.01 -9.37
CA LEU A 259 19.06 -44.71 -9.00
C LEU A 259 20.20 -44.87 -8.01
N LYS A 260 20.05 -45.73 -7.00
CA LYS A 260 21.15 -46.05 -6.07
C LYS A 260 22.37 -46.60 -6.82
N GLY A 261 22.15 -47.47 -7.80
CA GLY A 261 23.20 -48.01 -8.67
C GLY A 261 23.89 -46.94 -9.52
N ALA A 262 23.13 -46.00 -10.08
CA ALA A 262 23.68 -44.88 -10.85
C ALA A 262 24.50 -43.92 -9.98
N LEU A 263 24.03 -43.61 -8.76
CA LEU A 263 24.70 -42.73 -7.80
C LEU A 263 26.00 -43.33 -7.25
N GLY A 264 26.04 -44.65 -7.02
CA GLY A 264 27.24 -45.36 -6.59
C GLY A 264 28.26 -45.64 -7.71
N SER A 265 27.96 -45.28 -8.96
CA SER A 265 28.80 -45.58 -10.11
C SER A 265 30.12 -44.81 -10.10
N PRO A 266 31.26 -45.42 -10.47
CA PRO A 266 32.52 -44.70 -10.64
C PRO A 266 32.51 -43.76 -11.86
N LEU A 267 31.60 -43.95 -12.82
CA LEU A 267 31.54 -43.13 -14.04
C LEU A 267 30.73 -41.85 -13.81
N ALA A 268 31.39 -40.70 -13.96
CA ALA A 268 30.78 -39.39 -13.73
C ALA A 268 29.49 -39.13 -14.52
N TRP A 269 29.45 -39.53 -15.80
CA TRP A 269 28.27 -39.33 -16.66
C TRP A 269 27.02 -40.11 -16.17
N MET A 270 27.21 -41.22 -15.44
CA MET A 270 26.07 -41.97 -14.85
C MET A 270 25.53 -41.25 -13.62
N ARG A 271 26.40 -40.65 -12.81
CA ARG A 271 25.97 -39.83 -11.65
C ARG A 271 25.33 -38.53 -12.12
N GLU A 272 25.87 -37.89 -13.15
CA GLU A 272 25.28 -36.71 -13.81
C GLU A 272 23.91 -37.03 -14.43
N GLY A 273 23.76 -38.16 -15.11
CA GLY A 273 22.47 -38.59 -15.66
C GLY A 273 21.41 -38.92 -14.61
N ALA A 274 21.82 -39.28 -13.39
CA ALA A 274 20.90 -39.53 -12.27
C ALA A 274 20.31 -38.23 -11.69
N ILE A 275 21.00 -37.10 -11.84
CA ILE A 275 20.59 -35.81 -11.27
C ILE A 275 19.21 -35.36 -11.77
N GLY A 276 18.93 -35.49 -13.07
CA GLY A 276 17.63 -35.07 -13.62
C GLY A 276 16.44 -35.89 -13.09
N GLU A 277 16.67 -37.15 -12.73
CA GLU A 277 15.63 -37.98 -12.11
C GLU A 277 15.50 -37.70 -10.60
N LEU A 278 16.58 -37.31 -9.92
CA LEU A 278 16.52 -36.82 -8.54
C LEU A 278 15.75 -35.48 -8.46
N GLU A 279 15.94 -34.58 -9.40
CA GLU A 279 15.17 -33.33 -9.52
C GLU A 279 13.66 -33.63 -9.69
N ARG A 280 13.32 -34.59 -10.55
CA ARG A 280 11.92 -35.03 -10.73
C ARG A 280 11.32 -35.65 -9.45
N LEU A 281 12.12 -36.36 -8.65
CA LEU A 281 11.66 -36.93 -7.38
C LEU A 281 11.52 -35.87 -6.28
N LEU A 282 12.33 -34.81 -6.35
CA LEU A 282 12.26 -33.67 -5.44
C LEU A 282 10.91 -32.94 -5.56
N GLU A 283 10.36 -32.85 -6.77
CA GLU A 283 9.04 -32.25 -7.07
C GLU A 283 7.85 -33.20 -6.81
N SER A 284 8.07 -34.40 -6.26
CA SER A 284 6.99 -35.38 -6.07
C SER A 284 6.11 -35.09 -4.84
N GLU A 285 4.84 -35.46 -4.91
CA GLU A 285 3.90 -35.38 -3.77
C GLU A 285 4.27 -36.36 -2.62
N ASP A 286 5.15 -37.33 -2.87
CA ASP A 286 5.66 -38.24 -1.83
C ASP A 286 6.84 -37.58 -1.10
N LYS A 287 6.55 -36.95 0.04
CA LYS A 287 7.55 -36.27 0.88
C LYS A 287 8.74 -37.16 1.26
N SER A 288 8.53 -38.47 1.40
CA SER A 288 9.63 -39.38 1.73
C SER A 288 10.56 -39.61 0.54
N ALA A 289 10.01 -39.72 -0.68
CA ALA A 289 10.79 -39.80 -1.90
C ALA A 289 11.51 -38.47 -2.20
N SER A 290 10.84 -37.33 -1.97
CA SER A 290 11.44 -36.00 -2.08
C SER A 290 12.59 -35.80 -1.09
N HIS A 291 12.40 -36.20 0.17
CA HIS A 291 13.46 -36.19 1.19
C HIS A 291 14.67 -37.06 0.80
N ALA A 292 14.43 -38.29 0.33
CA ALA A 292 15.50 -39.18 -0.12
C ALA A 292 16.25 -38.63 -1.35
N ALA A 293 15.55 -37.91 -2.24
CA ALA A 293 16.15 -37.22 -3.37
C ALA A 293 17.00 -36.03 -2.90
N HIS A 294 16.49 -35.23 -1.94
CA HIS A 294 17.21 -34.12 -1.32
C HIS A 294 18.50 -34.60 -0.61
N GLU A 295 18.44 -35.70 0.15
CA GLU A 295 19.61 -36.31 0.81
C GLU A 295 20.67 -36.78 -0.21
N ALA A 296 20.23 -37.39 -1.31
CA ALA A 296 21.13 -37.86 -2.36
C ALA A 296 21.76 -36.71 -3.15
N LEU A 297 21.00 -35.67 -3.47
CA LEU A 297 21.53 -34.43 -4.07
C LEU A 297 22.53 -33.75 -3.13
N SER A 298 22.23 -33.71 -1.83
CA SER A 298 23.14 -33.14 -0.81
C SER A 298 24.46 -33.91 -0.74
N THR A 299 24.41 -35.23 -0.90
CA THR A 299 25.62 -36.06 -1.01
C THR A 299 26.39 -35.76 -2.30
N LEU A 300 25.71 -35.63 -3.44
CA LEU A 300 26.32 -35.31 -4.73
C LEU A 300 26.90 -33.90 -4.81
N ALA A 301 26.41 -32.95 -4.02
CA ALA A 301 26.99 -31.60 -3.92
C ALA A 301 28.46 -31.63 -3.47
N SER A 302 28.90 -32.72 -2.82
CA SER A 302 30.30 -32.96 -2.44
C SER A 302 31.03 -33.96 -3.37
N ASP A 303 30.49 -34.28 -4.56
CA ASP A 303 31.11 -35.21 -5.50
C ASP A 303 32.49 -34.70 -5.97
N PRO A 304 33.50 -35.58 -6.11
CA PRO A 304 34.83 -35.17 -6.58
C PRO A 304 34.85 -34.67 -8.04
N THR A 305 33.79 -34.90 -8.82
CA THR A 305 33.68 -34.45 -10.20
C THR A 305 33.00 -33.08 -10.24
N PRO A 306 33.68 -32.02 -10.72
CA PRO A 306 33.15 -30.65 -10.64
C PRO A 306 31.81 -30.43 -11.35
N GLN A 307 31.55 -31.18 -12.41
CA GLN A 307 30.30 -31.08 -13.17
C GLN A 307 29.12 -31.61 -12.36
N VAL A 308 29.27 -32.79 -11.76
CA VAL A 308 28.24 -33.46 -10.93
C VAL A 308 27.95 -32.63 -9.69
N SER A 309 28.99 -32.17 -8.99
CA SER A 309 28.83 -31.37 -7.77
C SER A 309 28.13 -30.05 -8.06
N LYS A 310 28.52 -29.33 -9.12
CA LYS A 310 27.88 -28.07 -9.52
C LYS A 310 26.40 -28.25 -9.87
N SER A 311 26.05 -29.29 -10.64
CA SER A 311 24.66 -29.54 -11.02
C SER A 311 23.79 -29.89 -9.80
N ALA A 312 24.29 -30.73 -8.89
CA ALA A 312 23.57 -31.05 -7.66
C ALA A 312 23.41 -29.84 -6.74
N THR A 313 24.47 -29.03 -6.56
CA THR A 313 24.40 -27.77 -5.81
C THR A 313 23.42 -26.78 -6.43
N ALA A 314 23.38 -26.67 -7.76
CA ALA A 314 22.47 -25.75 -8.46
C ALA A 314 20.99 -26.13 -8.24
N ILE A 315 20.66 -27.43 -8.23
CA ILE A 315 19.29 -27.90 -7.98
C ILE A 315 18.89 -27.72 -6.52
N LEU A 316 19.79 -28.04 -5.58
CA LEU A 316 19.55 -27.76 -4.17
C LEU A 316 19.37 -26.27 -3.92
N GLN A 317 20.17 -25.42 -4.55
CA GLN A 317 20.05 -23.96 -4.45
C GLN A 317 18.77 -23.46 -5.12
N SER A 318 18.33 -24.01 -6.26
CA SER A 318 17.09 -23.58 -6.90
C SER A 318 15.85 -23.96 -6.09
N HIS A 319 15.87 -25.12 -5.42
CA HIS A 319 14.76 -25.58 -4.58
C HIS A 319 14.81 -24.97 -3.19
N SER A 320 15.97 -24.87 -2.56
CA SER A 320 16.11 -24.10 -1.31
C SER A 320 15.89 -22.61 -1.53
N ALA A 321 16.11 -22.06 -2.73
CA ALA A 321 15.70 -20.71 -3.10
C ALA A 321 14.27 -20.64 -3.64
N SER A 322 13.56 -21.73 -3.90
CA SER A 322 12.10 -21.67 -4.12
C SER A 322 11.35 -21.65 -2.78
N LEU A 323 11.99 -22.17 -1.73
CA LEU A 323 11.55 -22.12 -0.33
C LEU A 323 12.19 -20.98 0.48
N GLY A 324 13.32 -20.46 -0.02
CA GLY A 324 14.12 -19.35 0.48
C GLY A 324 14.12 -18.11 -0.43
N SER A 325 13.37 -18.09 -1.54
CA SER A 325 12.87 -16.84 -2.17
C SER A 325 11.69 -16.27 -1.37
N ILE A 326 11.51 -16.78 -0.17
CA ILE A 326 11.13 -15.98 0.98
C ILE A 326 12.41 -15.84 1.82
N GLY A 327 13.13 -14.72 1.70
CA GLY A 327 14.29 -14.39 2.55
C GLY A 327 14.36 -12.90 2.85
N PRO A 328 14.61 -12.50 4.11
CA PRO A 328 15.59 -11.47 4.46
C PRO A 328 17.01 -12.09 4.58
N ASP A 329 18.10 -11.28 4.53
CA ASP A 329 19.52 -11.54 4.97
C ASP A 329 20.68 -11.44 3.91
N PRO A 330 22.01 -11.38 4.27
CA PRO A 330 22.92 -10.21 4.21
C PRO A 330 24.32 -10.59 3.62
N SER A 331 25.39 -9.98 4.15
CA SER A 331 26.81 -10.36 4.12
C SER A 331 27.64 -9.57 3.12
N GLY A 332 28.22 -8.48 3.66
CA GLY A 332 29.47 -7.97 3.15
C GLY A 332 30.59 -8.96 3.46
N GLU A 333 31.37 -9.31 2.45
CA GLU A 333 32.70 -9.89 2.63
C GLU A 333 33.75 -8.77 2.78
N ALA A 334 34.69 -8.99 3.68
CA ALA A 334 35.67 -8.04 4.19
C ALA A 334 36.81 -7.73 3.21
N LEU A 335 37.31 -6.50 3.27
CA LEU A 335 38.50 -6.00 2.58
C LEU A 335 39.80 -6.73 2.99
N PRO A 336 40.79 -6.90 2.08
CA PRO A 336 42.14 -7.35 2.42
C PRO A 336 42.96 -6.24 3.13
N PRO A 337 44.04 -6.57 3.87
CA PRO A 337 44.69 -5.64 4.79
C PRO A 337 45.74 -4.77 4.10
N THR A 338 45.82 -3.48 4.45
CA THR A 338 47.06 -2.66 4.47
C THR A 338 46.77 -1.20 4.91
N PRO A 339 47.75 -0.44 5.44
CA PRO A 339 48.51 -0.66 6.66
C PRO A 339 48.23 0.45 7.71
N SER A 340 48.58 0.14 8.96
CA SER A 340 48.54 1.03 10.13
C SER A 340 49.19 2.41 9.92
N ARG A 341 48.49 3.48 10.32
CA ARG A 341 49.10 4.69 10.90
C ARG A 341 48.37 5.05 12.18
N GLY A 342 48.99 4.67 13.30
CA GLY A 342 48.47 4.94 14.62
C GLY A 342 48.46 6.42 14.96
N TYR A 343 47.50 6.84 15.77
CA TYR A 343 47.67 7.98 16.64
C TYR A 343 46.93 7.77 17.95
N ARG A 344 47.59 8.22 19.02
CA ARG A 344 47.38 7.85 20.42
C ARG A 344 46.20 8.61 21.04
N ILE A 345 45.48 7.93 21.92
CA ILE A 345 44.65 8.54 22.97
C ILE A 345 45.55 9.09 24.08
N PRO A 346 45.20 10.23 24.69
CA PRO A 346 45.04 10.29 26.15
C PRO A 346 43.64 10.86 26.47
N ALA A 347 42.74 10.19 27.20
CA ALA A 347 42.77 9.68 28.58
C ALA A 347 42.76 10.78 29.64
N TRP A 348 41.57 11.22 30.06
CA TRP A 348 41.20 11.70 31.40
C TRP A 348 39.75 11.22 31.62
N GLY A 349 39.48 10.18 32.44
CA GLY A 349 39.26 10.25 33.90
C GLY A 349 37.77 10.59 34.16
N TRP A 350 36.95 9.91 34.96
CA TRP A 350 37.12 9.28 36.28
C TRP A 350 35.99 8.24 36.52
N VAL A 351 36.22 7.01 37.02
CA VAL A 351 36.11 6.50 38.44
C VAL A 351 34.84 6.99 39.17
N VAL A 352 33.92 6.19 39.75
CA VAL A 352 33.98 5.11 40.79
C VAL A 352 32.60 4.38 40.71
N GLY A 353 32.47 3.05 40.66
CA GLY A 353 32.63 2.04 41.74
C GLY A 353 31.33 1.93 42.58
N GLY A 354 30.78 0.81 43.04
CA GLY A 354 31.04 -0.63 43.04
C GLY A 354 29.82 -1.29 43.72
N VAL A 355 29.42 -2.52 43.37
CA VAL A 355 29.72 -3.77 44.11
C VAL A 355 28.57 -4.30 45.02
N LEU A 356 28.13 -5.55 44.69
CA LEU A 356 27.58 -6.64 45.55
C LEU A 356 26.18 -6.45 46.24
N LEU A 357 25.35 -7.45 46.57
CA LEU A 357 25.11 -8.88 46.25
C LEU A 357 23.88 -9.35 47.10
N LEU A 358 23.11 -10.35 46.60
CA LEU A 358 22.46 -11.51 47.29
C LEU A 358 21.08 -11.49 48.04
N PHE A 359 20.49 -12.71 47.94
CA PHE A 359 19.54 -13.48 48.80
C PHE A 359 18.03 -13.45 48.45
N VAL A 360 17.19 -14.51 48.42
CA VAL A 360 17.23 -15.99 48.21
C VAL A 360 15.86 -16.59 48.65
N VAL A 361 15.27 -17.46 47.80
CA VAL A 361 14.54 -18.75 48.05
C VAL A 361 13.22 -18.87 48.87
N GLY A 362 12.30 -19.69 48.31
CA GLY A 362 11.47 -20.71 49.02
C GLY A 362 10.06 -20.95 48.40
N LEU A 363 9.81 -21.98 47.55
CA LEU A 363 9.31 -23.36 47.83
C LEU A 363 7.98 -23.40 48.65
N ALA A 364 6.94 -24.23 48.43
CA ALA A 364 6.59 -25.30 47.50
C ALA A 364 5.13 -25.80 47.76
N ALA A 365 4.54 -26.48 46.76
CA ALA A 365 3.75 -27.74 46.83
C ALA A 365 2.31 -27.84 47.42
N GLY A 366 1.44 -28.55 46.66
CA GLY A 366 0.43 -29.51 47.17
C GLY A 366 -0.98 -29.43 46.52
N ARG A 367 -1.31 -30.20 45.47
CA ARG A 367 -1.89 -31.57 45.42
C ARG A 367 -3.45 -31.68 45.43
N ALA A 368 -4.00 -31.97 44.24
CA ALA A 368 -4.84 -33.12 43.81
C ALA A 368 -6.17 -33.53 44.48
N GLY A 369 -7.15 -33.85 43.61
CA GLY A 369 -8.27 -34.80 43.79
C GLY A 369 -9.66 -34.13 43.73
N LEU A 370 -10.73 -34.66 43.14
CA LEU A 370 -11.02 -35.97 42.53
C LEU A 370 -12.40 -35.88 41.83
N PHE A 371 -12.64 -36.82 40.91
CA PHE A 371 -13.76 -37.04 39.99
C PHE A 371 -15.21 -37.02 40.53
N GLY A 372 -16.15 -36.70 39.63
CA GLY A 372 -17.58 -37.04 39.78
C GLY A 372 -18.40 -36.86 38.48
N THR A 373 -18.54 -37.92 37.70
CA THR A 373 -19.43 -38.04 36.52
C THR A 373 -20.90 -38.22 36.91
N ARG A 374 -21.85 -37.64 36.15
CA ARG A 374 -23.10 -38.32 35.72
C ARG A 374 -24.01 -37.46 34.83
N GLY A 375 -24.38 -38.03 33.66
CA GLY A 375 -25.78 -38.18 33.25
C GLY A 375 -26.39 -37.09 32.37
N ALA A 376 -26.24 -37.25 31.05
CA ALA A 376 -26.99 -36.53 30.02
C ALA A 376 -28.39 -37.15 29.79
N ALA A 377 -29.38 -36.30 29.56
CA ALA A 377 -30.66 -36.64 28.94
C ALA A 377 -30.92 -35.67 27.77
N PRO A 378 -31.46 -36.13 26.62
CA PRO A 378 -31.47 -35.36 25.37
C PRO A 378 -32.77 -34.58 25.16
N LEU A 379 -32.67 -33.46 24.44
CA LEU A 379 -33.75 -32.61 23.93
C LEU A 379 -33.33 -32.04 22.56
N PRO A 380 -34.25 -31.60 21.69
CA PRO A 380 -34.65 -32.30 20.46
C PRO A 380 -34.08 -31.67 19.18
N THR A 381 -34.04 -32.48 18.12
CA THR A 381 -33.69 -32.10 16.74
C THR A 381 -34.80 -31.28 16.08
N PRO A 382 -34.50 -30.12 15.45
CA PRO A 382 -35.36 -29.55 14.44
C PRO A 382 -35.04 -30.13 13.05
N THR A 383 -36.05 -30.74 12.45
CA THR A 383 -36.15 -31.13 11.04
C THR A 383 -36.33 -29.89 10.16
N PHE A 384 -35.53 -29.77 9.09
CA PHE A 384 -35.78 -28.82 8.00
C PHE A 384 -36.53 -29.54 6.87
N ASP A 385 -37.76 -29.10 6.60
CA ASP A 385 -38.55 -29.52 5.46
C ASP A 385 -38.01 -28.89 4.16
N VAL A 386 -37.69 -29.74 3.19
CA VAL A 386 -37.38 -29.39 1.81
C VAL A 386 -38.67 -29.43 0.98
N ALA A 387 -38.93 -28.40 0.17
CA ALA A 387 -39.91 -28.45 -0.91
C ALA A 387 -39.40 -27.72 -2.16
N PRO A 388 -39.84 -28.15 -3.37
CA PRO A 388 -38.94 -28.32 -4.51
C PRO A 388 -39.07 -27.27 -5.62
N ALA A 389 -38.06 -27.30 -6.50
CA ALA A 389 -37.94 -26.59 -7.77
C ALA A 389 -39.15 -26.75 -8.70
N THR A 390 -39.45 -25.68 -9.44
CA THR A 390 -40.37 -25.72 -10.59
C THR A 390 -39.66 -25.20 -11.83
N THR A 391 -39.48 -26.09 -12.80
CA THR A 391 -39.03 -25.88 -14.19
C THR A 391 -40.15 -25.33 -15.08
N VAL A 392 -39.79 -24.86 -16.31
CA VAL A 392 -40.51 -24.96 -17.63
C VAL A 392 -40.48 -23.61 -18.39
N PRO A 393 -40.38 -23.52 -19.75
CA PRO A 393 -39.63 -24.29 -20.76
C PRO A 393 -38.86 -23.39 -21.78
N VAL A 394 -38.07 -24.04 -22.65
CA VAL A 394 -37.38 -23.50 -23.83
C VAL A 394 -38.34 -23.32 -25.03
N VAL A 395 -38.19 -22.25 -25.82
CA VAL A 395 -38.56 -22.23 -27.25
C VAL A 395 -37.45 -21.55 -28.05
N ALA A 396 -36.84 -22.32 -28.95
CA ALA A 396 -35.91 -21.87 -29.97
C ALA A 396 -36.67 -21.56 -31.27
N THR A 397 -36.22 -20.53 -31.99
CA THR A 397 -36.50 -20.40 -33.43
C THR A 397 -35.28 -19.81 -34.14
N VAL A 398 -34.76 -20.59 -35.09
CA VAL A 398 -33.71 -20.25 -36.05
C VAL A 398 -34.35 -19.62 -37.28
N ALA A 399 -33.77 -18.53 -37.81
CA ALA A 399 -33.90 -18.14 -39.21
C ALA A 399 -32.68 -17.31 -39.66
N GLU A 400 -32.09 -17.69 -40.79
CA GLU A 400 -30.90 -17.11 -41.45
C GLU A 400 -31.32 -16.25 -42.69
N PRO A 401 -30.40 -15.57 -43.41
CA PRO A 401 -30.32 -14.10 -43.63
C PRO A 401 -30.94 -13.60 -44.96
N PRO A 402 -31.00 -12.26 -45.23
CA PRO A 402 -30.07 -11.70 -46.24
C PRO A 402 -29.71 -10.18 -46.16
N THR A 403 -28.46 -9.87 -46.56
CA THR A 403 -27.91 -8.68 -47.29
C THR A 403 -27.94 -7.23 -46.74
N ALA A 404 -26.85 -6.53 -47.07
CA ALA A 404 -26.31 -5.31 -46.47
C ALA A 404 -26.90 -3.95 -46.92
N GLY A 405 -26.91 -3.01 -45.94
CA GLY A 405 -26.83 -1.53 -46.05
C GLY A 405 -28.14 -0.75 -46.24
N PRO A 406 -28.28 0.52 -45.76
CA PRO A 406 -27.37 1.36 -44.97
C PRO A 406 -27.94 1.73 -43.56
N THR A 407 -27.07 2.11 -42.61
CA THR A 407 -27.46 2.64 -41.29
C THR A 407 -27.14 4.14 -41.17
N PRO A 408 -28.13 4.99 -40.88
CA PRO A 408 -27.93 6.31 -40.24
C PRO A 408 -28.79 6.45 -38.95
N ALA A 409 -28.45 7.19 -37.87
CA ALA A 409 -27.35 8.10 -37.52
C ALA A 409 -27.37 8.38 -35.98
N ALA A 410 -26.19 8.70 -35.42
CA ALA A 410 -25.84 9.61 -34.28
C ALA A 410 -26.60 9.46 -32.93
N GLN A 411 -25.96 9.42 -31.75
CA GLN A 411 -25.13 10.41 -31.02
C GLN A 411 -24.55 9.68 -29.77
N LEU A 412 -23.43 10.00 -29.10
CA LEU A 412 -22.69 11.24 -28.87
C LEU A 412 -21.20 10.89 -28.77
N SER A 413 -20.33 11.71 -29.34
CA SER A 413 -18.87 11.57 -29.27
C SER A 413 -18.28 12.80 -28.56
N LEU A 414 -17.48 12.58 -27.53
CA LEU A 414 -16.40 13.46 -27.09
C LEU A 414 -15.11 12.63 -26.99
N PRO A 415 -13.94 13.18 -27.35
CA PRO A 415 -12.79 12.41 -27.80
C PRO A 415 -11.77 12.12 -26.70
N SER A 416 -11.18 10.94 -26.81
CA SER A 416 -9.97 10.47 -26.15
C SER A 416 -8.76 11.38 -26.40
N SER A 417 -8.44 12.23 -25.42
CA SER A 417 -7.09 12.80 -25.21
C SER A 417 -6.92 13.52 -23.85
N LEU A 418 -8.00 13.72 -23.09
CA LEU A 418 -7.89 14.15 -21.69
C LEU A 418 -7.14 13.08 -20.89
N GLY A 419 -6.06 13.47 -20.20
CA GLY A 419 -5.23 12.53 -19.45
C GLY A 419 -4.27 11.67 -20.29
N MET A 420 -4.02 11.99 -21.56
CA MET A 420 -3.03 11.30 -22.41
C MET A 420 -1.73 12.09 -22.60
N VAL A 421 -0.66 11.40 -22.94
CA VAL A 421 0.65 11.91 -23.32
C VAL A 421 0.86 11.67 -24.82
N ALA A 422 1.27 12.71 -25.54
CA ALA A 422 1.65 12.61 -26.95
C ALA A 422 3.08 12.10 -27.08
N ILE A 423 3.28 11.05 -27.88
CA ILE A 423 4.60 10.53 -28.24
C ILE A 423 4.88 10.93 -29.70
N PRO A 424 5.96 11.69 -29.96
CA PRO A 424 6.23 12.19 -31.31
C PRO A 424 6.59 11.04 -32.27
N PRO A 425 6.39 11.22 -33.58
CA PRO A 425 6.83 10.24 -34.55
C PRO A 425 8.36 10.15 -34.54
N GLY A 426 8.91 8.96 -34.70
CA GLY A 426 10.36 8.78 -34.65
C GLY A 426 10.79 7.33 -34.77
N THR A 427 12.10 7.15 -34.89
CA THR A 427 12.75 5.85 -34.79
C THR A 427 13.22 5.66 -33.36
N TYR A 428 12.66 4.68 -32.66
CA TYR A 428 12.89 4.48 -31.24
C TYR A 428 13.54 3.11 -30.96
N PRO A 429 14.42 3.02 -29.94
CA PRO A 429 14.94 1.74 -29.48
C PRO A 429 13.84 0.90 -28.82
N ILE A 430 13.77 -0.39 -29.16
CA ILE A 430 12.88 -1.39 -28.54
C ILE A 430 13.62 -2.70 -28.32
N GLY A 431 13.20 -3.48 -27.32
CA GLY A 431 13.83 -4.74 -26.94
C GLY A 431 15.34 -4.59 -26.71
N VAL A 432 16.08 -5.62 -27.09
CA VAL A 432 17.55 -5.65 -27.10
C VAL A 432 18.05 -5.47 -28.53
N ASP A 433 18.86 -4.43 -28.77
CA ASP A 433 19.52 -4.11 -30.04
C ASP A 433 18.57 -3.96 -31.27
N ARG A 434 17.36 -3.44 -31.07
CA ARG A 434 16.40 -3.17 -32.16
C ARG A 434 15.88 -1.75 -32.10
N ALA A 435 15.34 -1.30 -33.23
CA ALA A 435 14.61 -0.05 -33.34
C ALA A 435 13.35 -0.24 -34.19
N ILE A 436 12.37 0.63 -33.97
CA ILE A 436 11.11 0.65 -34.71
C ILE A 436 10.73 2.09 -35.07
N ASP A 437 10.17 2.27 -36.26
CA ASP A 437 9.58 3.54 -36.67
C ASP A 437 8.13 3.60 -36.19
N LEU A 438 7.83 4.54 -35.30
CA LEU A 438 6.47 4.83 -34.85
C LEU A 438 6.00 6.16 -35.46
N GLY A 439 4.73 6.20 -35.83
CA GLY A 439 4.04 7.47 -36.09
C GLY A 439 3.78 8.24 -34.79
N ASP A 440 3.14 9.40 -34.88
CA ASP A 440 2.60 10.06 -33.71
C ASP A 440 1.45 9.24 -33.13
N TYR A 441 1.43 9.13 -31.81
CA TYR A 441 0.35 8.50 -31.08
C TYR A 441 0.22 9.13 -29.70
N TRP A 442 -0.91 8.84 -29.05
CA TRP A 442 -1.17 9.23 -27.68
C TRP A 442 -1.31 7.98 -26.83
N ILE A 443 -0.85 8.04 -25.59
CA ILE A 443 -1.02 6.98 -24.60
C ILE A 443 -1.51 7.58 -23.28
N ASP A 444 -2.40 6.91 -22.59
CA ASP A 444 -2.88 7.36 -21.28
C ASP A 444 -1.70 7.60 -20.33
N ARG A 445 -1.76 8.73 -19.63
CA ARG A 445 -0.72 9.15 -18.68
C ARG A 445 -0.63 8.19 -17.49
N PHE A 446 -1.76 7.60 -17.10
CA PHE A 446 -1.91 6.69 -15.97
C PHE A 446 -2.57 5.38 -16.43
N GLU A 447 -2.47 4.35 -15.60
CA GLU A 447 -3.25 3.13 -15.73
C GLU A 447 -4.75 3.42 -15.51
N ILE A 448 -5.63 2.60 -16.08
CA ILE A 448 -7.08 2.75 -15.86
C ILE A 448 -7.41 2.42 -14.40
N SER A 449 -8.06 3.36 -13.70
CA SER A 449 -8.46 3.18 -12.30
C SER A 449 -9.71 2.31 -12.14
N ASN A 450 -9.92 1.77 -10.93
CA ASN A 450 -11.15 1.07 -10.58
C ASN A 450 -12.39 1.96 -10.78
N ALA A 451 -12.32 3.26 -10.43
CA ALA A 451 -13.44 4.17 -10.67
C ALA A 451 -13.78 4.30 -12.16
N SER A 452 -12.77 4.55 -13.00
CA SER A 452 -12.95 4.70 -14.45
C SER A 452 -13.47 3.42 -15.10
N PHE A 453 -13.00 2.25 -14.64
CA PHE A 453 -13.50 0.97 -15.11
C PHE A 453 -14.94 0.68 -14.64
N SER A 454 -15.30 1.17 -13.45
CA SER A 454 -16.67 1.02 -12.92
C SER A 454 -17.68 1.79 -13.75
N ASP A 455 -17.31 2.98 -14.24
CA ASP A 455 -18.15 3.78 -15.13
C ASP A 455 -18.43 3.03 -16.46
N TYR A 456 -17.42 2.34 -17.01
CA TYR A 456 -17.58 1.48 -18.19
C TYR A 456 -18.56 0.32 -17.94
N LEU A 457 -18.42 -0.39 -16.82
CA LEU A 457 -19.30 -1.52 -16.50
C LEU A 457 -20.74 -1.04 -16.29
N ALA A 458 -20.92 0.09 -15.61
CA ALA A 458 -22.23 0.71 -15.41
C ALA A 458 -22.85 1.17 -16.74
N ALA A 459 -22.06 1.72 -17.66
CA ALA A 459 -22.54 2.21 -18.94
C ALA A 459 -22.89 1.08 -19.93
N THR A 460 -22.17 -0.04 -19.90
CA THR A 460 -22.29 -1.12 -20.87
C THR A 460 -23.11 -2.31 -20.38
N GLY A 461 -23.28 -2.46 -19.06
CA GLY A 461 -23.95 -3.62 -18.46
C GLY A 461 -23.13 -4.92 -18.55
N GLN A 462 -21.83 -4.83 -18.84
CA GLN A 462 -20.90 -5.96 -18.80
C GLN A 462 -20.83 -6.53 -17.38
N PRO A 463 -20.59 -7.85 -17.23
CA PRO A 463 -20.43 -8.45 -15.91
C PRO A 463 -19.24 -7.83 -15.19
N LEU A 464 -19.40 -7.65 -13.88
CA LEU A 464 -18.31 -7.23 -13.01
C LEU A 464 -17.14 -8.22 -13.15
N PRO A 465 -15.88 -7.74 -13.15
CA PRO A 465 -14.73 -8.61 -12.97
C PRO A 465 -14.96 -9.52 -11.77
N ARG A 466 -14.47 -10.76 -11.85
CA ARG A 466 -14.80 -11.81 -10.87
C ARG A 466 -14.49 -11.42 -9.41
N TYR A 467 -13.48 -10.59 -9.18
CA TYR A 467 -13.12 -10.07 -7.86
C TYR A 467 -14.00 -8.89 -7.39
N TRP A 468 -14.72 -8.19 -8.28
CA TRP A 468 -15.62 -7.08 -7.91
C TRP A 468 -16.98 -7.57 -7.41
N ALA A 469 -17.47 -8.70 -7.94
CA ALA A 469 -18.77 -9.27 -7.56
C ALA A 469 -18.82 -9.73 -6.08
N GLU A 470 -17.67 -9.87 -5.43
CA GLU A 470 -17.53 -10.37 -4.06
C GLU A 470 -17.07 -9.29 -3.06
N LEU A 471 -16.67 -8.08 -3.51
CA LEU A 471 -15.90 -7.13 -2.68
C LEU A 471 -16.46 -5.72 -2.50
N ASP A 472 -17.60 -5.35 -3.08
CA ASP A 472 -18.25 -4.03 -2.90
C ASP A 472 -17.20 -2.89 -2.81
N ILE A 473 -16.50 -2.64 -3.94
CA ILE A 473 -15.26 -1.84 -4.04
C ILE A 473 -15.21 -0.79 -2.93
N PRO A 474 -14.35 -0.95 -1.92
CA PRO A 474 -14.26 0.02 -0.85
C PRO A 474 -13.95 1.38 -1.49
N ASN A 475 -14.67 2.44 -1.09
CA ASN A 475 -14.43 3.82 -1.54
C ASN A 475 -12.94 4.26 -1.45
N GLN A 476 -12.11 3.50 -0.72
CA GLN A 476 -10.67 3.68 -0.53
C GLN A 476 -9.77 3.14 -1.67
N MET A 477 -10.27 2.35 -2.63
CA MET A 477 -9.46 1.82 -3.77
C MET A 477 -9.92 2.33 -5.15
N ALA A 478 -10.77 3.35 -5.17
CA ALA A 478 -11.36 3.89 -6.39
C ALA A 478 -10.29 4.46 -7.35
N ASP A 479 -9.22 5.02 -6.81
CA ASP A 479 -8.09 5.63 -7.51
C ASP A 479 -6.92 4.66 -7.77
N HIS A 480 -7.00 3.41 -7.32
CA HIS A 480 -6.03 2.36 -7.66
C HIS A 480 -6.29 1.81 -9.07
N PRO A 481 -5.28 1.24 -9.76
CA PRO A 481 -5.48 0.62 -11.06
C PRO A 481 -6.42 -0.58 -10.97
N VAL A 482 -7.21 -0.77 -12.02
CA VAL A 482 -8.03 -1.96 -12.19
C VAL A 482 -7.14 -3.19 -12.41
N ARG A 483 -7.50 -4.31 -11.79
CA ARG A 483 -6.82 -5.60 -11.90
C ARG A 483 -7.76 -6.70 -12.39
N VAL A 484 -7.23 -7.90 -12.62
CA VAL A 484 -8.02 -9.09 -12.98
C VAL A 484 -8.92 -8.83 -14.19
N VAL A 485 -8.39 -8.05 -15.14
CA VAL A 485 -9.07 -7.72 -16.39
C VAL A 485 -8.55 -8.65 -17.47
N PRO A 486 -9.39 -9.52 -18.06
CA PRO A 486 -9.03 -10.26 -19.26
C PRO A 486 -8.73 -9.32 -20.43
N TRP A 487 -7.84 -9.74 -21.34
CA TRP A 487 -7.38 -8.89 -22.44
C TRP A 487 -8.50 -8.37 -23.34
N ASP A 488 -9.53 -9.17 -23.61
CA ASP A 488 -10.69 -8.78 -24.42
C ASP A 488 -11.55 -7.71 -23.74
N GLN A 489 -11.67 -7.75 -22.41
CA GLN A 489 -12.35 -6.73 -21.62
C GLN A 489 -11.54 -5.42 -21.57
N ALA A 490 -10.22 -5.51 -21.47
CA ALA A 490 -9.33 -4.35 -21.57
C ALA A 490 -9.42 -3.69 -22.95
N GLN A 491 -9.44 -4.49 -24.02
CA GLN A 491 -9.68 -4.00 -25.38
C GLN A 491 -11.05 -3.34 -25.51
N ALA A 492 -12.10 -4.00 -25.02
CA ALA A 492 -13.47 -3.48 -25.10
C ALA A 492 -13.65 -2.16 -24.32
N TYR A 493 -12.96 -1.99 -23.19
CA TYR A 493 -12.91 -0.71 -22.48
C TYR A 493 -12.28 0.37 -23.34
N CYS A 494 -11.08 0.11 -23.89
CA CYS A 494 -10.40 1.12 -24.70
C CYS A 494 -11.24 1.49 -25.93
N GLU A 495 -11.89 0.53 -26.58
CA GLU A 495 -12.80 0.81 -27.70
C GLU A 495 -14.02 1.63 -27.28
N TRP A 496 -14.59 1.36 -26.11
CA TRP A 496 -15.70 2.14 -25.53
C TRP A 496 -15.29 3.58 -25.24
N ASP A 497 -14.07 3.80 -24.73
CA ASP A 497 -13.48 5.13 -24.49
C ASP A 497 -12.99 5.82 -25.79
N GLY A 498 -13.27 5.25 -26.96
CA GLY A 498 -12.85 5.79 -28.25
C GLY A 498 -11.33 5.73 -28.49
N LYS A 499 -10.66 4.78 -27.85
CA LYS A 499 -9.22 4.49 -27.89
C LYS A 499 -8.99 3.06 -28.39
N ARG A 500 -7.77 2.55 -28.18
CA ARG A 500 -7.36 1.16 -28.38
C ARG A 500 -6.32 0.78 -27.33
N LEU A 501 -6.00 -0.51 -27.18
CA LEU A 501 -4.80 -0.88 -26.44
C LEU A 501 -3.54 -0.36 -27.19
N PRO A 502 -2.47 0.03 -26.45
CA PRO A 502 -1.19 0.33 -27.06
C PRO A 502 -0.61 -0.92 -27.70
N THR A 503 0.11 -0.77 -28.81
CA THR A 503 0.97 -1.86 -29.29
C THR A 503 2.12 -2.08 -28.30
N GLU A 504 2.72 -3.28 -28.32
CA GLU A 504 3.87 -3.57 -27.45
C GLU A 504 5.00 -2.54 -27.60
N ALA A 505 5.24 -2.08 -28.83
CA ALA A 505 6.27 -1.08 -29.12
C ALA A 505 5.90 0.31 -28.58
N GLU A 506 4.65 0.74 -28.76
CA GLU A 506 4.17 2.02 -28.26
C GLU A 506 4.23 2.11 -26.73
N TRP A 507 3.87 1.03 -26.04
CA TRP A 507 3.98 0.97 -24.58
C TRP A 507 5.45 1.06 -24.14
N GLU A 508 6.34 0.30 -24.77
CA GLU A 508 7.75 0.26 -24.39
C GLU A 508 8.47 1.59 -24.65
N VAL A 509 8.19 2.25 -25.78
CA VAL A 509 8.73 3.58 -26.08
C VAL A 509 8.23 4.62 -25.08
N ALA A 510 6.94 4.56 -24.73
CA ALA A 510 6.36 5.43 -23.72
C ALA A 510 7.03 5.26 -22.35
N ALA A 511 7.41 4.02 -21.99
CA ALA A 511 8.11 3.72 -20.75
C ALA A 511 9.57 4.18 -20.77
N ARG A 512 10.30 3.88 -21.85
CA ARG A 512 11.76 3.99 -21.91
C ARG A 512 12.28 5.33 -22.39
N GLY A 513 11.42 6.17 -22.96
CA GLY A 513 11.83 7.42 -23.55
C GLY A 513 12.56 7.26 -24.89
N SER A 514 12.96 8.39 -25.49
CA SER A 514 13.66 8.42 -26.77
C SER A 514 15.00 7.67 -26.75
N ASP A 515 15.64 7.61 -25.58
CA ASP A 515 16.99 7.08 -25.40
C ASP A 515 17.00 5.59 -25.03
N GLY A 516 15.83 4.96 -24.85
CA GLY A 516 15.73 3.53 -24.55
C GLY A 516 16.23 3.16 -23.16
N LEU A 517 15.87 3.94 -22.14
CA LEU A 517 16.26 3.72 -20.75
C LEU A 517 15.82 2.33 -20.24
N ALA A 518 16.51 1.79 -19.23
CA ALA A 518 16.15 0.49 -18.64
C ALA A 518 14.86 0.58 -17.82
N PHE A 519 14.67 1.69 -17.10
CA PHE A 519 13.50 2.04 -16.30
C PHE A 519 12.96 3.41 -16.70
N PRO A 520 11.71 3.75 -16.35
CA PRO A 520 11.11 5.03 -16.73
C PRO A 520 11.93 6.24 -16.28
N TRP A 521 12.53 6.13 -15.09
CA TRP A 521 13.34 7.17 -14.46
C TRP A 521 14.84 7.08 -14.75
N GLY A 522 15.33 6.05 -15.45
CA GLY A 522 16.76 5.92 -15.75
C GLY A 522 17.31 4.50 -15.82
N ALA A 523 18.61 4.37 -15.55
CA ALA A 523 19.33 3.09 -15.66
C ALA A 523 19.23 2.21 -14.41
N GLU A 524 19.04 2.80 -13.24
CA GLU A 524 19.10 2.12 -11.95
C GLU A 524 17.70 1.84 -11.40
N ALA A 525 17.36 0.55 -11.22
CA ALA A 525 16.05 0.12 -10.69
C ALA A 525 15.74 0.74 -9.32
N SER A 526 16.76 0.86 -8.46
CA SER A 526 16.62 1.34 -7.08
C SER A 526 16.52 2.86 -6.94
N ALA A 527 16.54 3.62 -8.04
CA ALA A 527 16.46 5.08 -7.99
C ALA A 527 15.07 5.59 -7.58
N VAL A 528 14.03 4.77 -7.72
CA VAL A 528 12.66 5.08 -7.29
C VAL A 528 12.17 3.94 -6.40
N ALA A 529 11.70 4.28 -5.20
CA ALA A 529 11.14 3.32 -4.26
C ALA A 529 9.66 3.08 -4.59
N LEU A 530 9.35 1.87 -5.06
CA LEU A 530 7.98 1.43 -5.34
C LEU A 530 7.50 0.47 -4.25
N PRO A 531 6.20 0.46 -3.92
CA PRO A 531 5.60 -0.51 -3.01
C PRO A 531 5.93 -1.94 -3.42
N SER A 532 6.36 -2.75 -2.45
CA SER A 532 6.71 -4.16 -2.65
C SER A 532 5.49 -5.07 -2.80
N SER A 533 4.30 -4.59 -2.46
CA SER A 533 3.05 -5.37 -2.47
C SER A 533 1.83 -4.49 -2.60
N GLY A 534 0.82 -4.99 -3.29
CA GLY A 534 -0.43 -4.28 -3.51
C GLY A 534 -0.30 -3.23 -4.60
N THR A 535 -1.43 -2.67 -5.00
CA THR A 535 -1.44 -1.53 -5.90
C THR A 535 -1.40 -0.24 -5.08
N TYR A 536 -1.00 0.84 -5.72
CA TYR A 536 -1.10 2.20 -5.19
C TYR A 536 -1.96 3.06 -6.12
N ALA A 537 -2.50 4.15 -5.57
CA ALA A 537 -3.29 5.10 -6.34
C ALA A 537 -2.51 5.57 -7.58
N VAL A 538 -3.16 5.57 -8.74
CA VAL A 538 -2.51 5.91 -10.00
C VAL A 538 -1.93 7.34 -9.94
N GLY A 539 -0.67 7.49 -10.32
CA GLY A 539 0.07 8.74 -10.30
C GLY A 539 0.47 9.25 -8.90
N SER A 540 0.37 8.42 -7.86
CA SER A 540 0.79 8.82 -6.49
C SER A 540 2.31 8.81 -6.29
N ILE A 541 3.08 8.11 -7.14
CA ILE A 541 4.55 8.09 -7.09
C ILE A 541 5.10 8.93 -8.24
N LEU A 542 5.38 10.21 -7.96
CA LEU A 542 5.76 11.17 -8.99
C LEU A 542 7.06 10.83 -9.74
N ASP A 543 7.98 10.13 -9.07
CA ASP A 543 9.25 9.73 -9.66
C ASP A 543 9.12 8.49 -10.56
N ASN A 544 8.01 7.76 -10.47
CA ASN A 544 7.68 6.69 -11.41
C ASN A 544 7.10 7.25 -12.72
N ARG A 545 7.88 8.11 -13.37
CA ARG A 545 7.52 8.79 -14.60
C ARG A 545 8.58 8.59 -15.66
N SER A 546 8.16 8.34 -16.90
CA SER A 546 9.07 8.33 -18.04
C SER A 546 9.50 9.74 -18.44
N THR A 547 10.48 9.85 -19.35
CA THR A 547 10.88 11.14 -19.95
C THR A 547 9.75 11.80 -20.73
N PHE A 548 8.77 11.01 -21.21
CA PHE A 548 7.54 11.50 -21.83
C PHE A 548 6.46 11.88 -20.81
N ARG A 549 6.71 11.70 -19.51
CA ARG A 549 5.78 11.94 -18.39
C ARG A 549 4.58 11.01 -18.39
N VAL A 550 4.80 9.76 -18.78
CA VAL A 550 3.84 8.67 -18.56
C VAL A 550 4.19 8.03 -17.22
N PHE A 551 3.20 7.90 -16.34
CA PHE A 551 3.37 7.45 -14.95
C PHE A 551 3.06 5.97 -14.80
N ASP A 552 3.55 5.42 -13.70
CA ASP A 552 3.26 4.06 -13.24
C ASP A 552 3.65 2.99 -14.26
N MET A 553 4.64 3.28 -15.12
CA MET A 553 5.11 2.36 -16.16
C MET A 553 5.82 1.13 -15.56
N ALA A 554 6.16 1.18 -14.26
CA ALA A 554 6.77 0.08 -13.53
C ALA A 554 6.12 -0.12 -12.15
N GLY A 555 5.96 -1.38 -11.73
CA GLY A 555 5.68 -1.79 -10.35
C GLY A 555 4.24 -1.72 -9.84
N ASN A 556 3.27 -1.13 -10.55
CA ASN A 556 1.88 -1.06 -10.06
C ASN A 556 1.06 -2.29 -10.51
N VAL A 557 0.69 -2.38 -11.80
CA VAL A 557 0.09 -3.59 -12.39
C VAL A 557 0.86 -4.04 -13.64
N TRP A 558 0.61 -5.28 -14.06
CA TRP A 558 1.01 -5.73 -15.39
C TRP A 558 0.03 -5.16 -16.40
N GLU A 559 0.51 -4.70 -17.55
CA GLU A 559 -0.37 -4.03 -18.51
C GLU A 559 -0.52 -4.76 -19.83
N TRP A 560 -1.77 -4.98 -20.22
CA TRP A 560 -2.10 -5.58 -21.51
C TRP A 560 -1.69 -4.65 -22.66
N VAL A 561 -1.03 -5.24 -23.65
CA VAL A 561 -0.74 -4.59 -24.93
C VAL A 561 -1.38 -5.36 -26.08
N ASP A 562 -1.65 -4.65 -27.17
CA ASP A 562 -1.97 -5.24 -28.48
C ASP A 562 -0.66 -5.58 -29.24
N LYS A 563 -0.80 -6.11 -30.47
CA LYS A 563 0.22 -6.27 -31.52
C LYS A 563 1.67 -6.33 -31.00
N PRO A 564 2.17 -7.55 -30.71
CA PRO A 564 3.55 -7.73 -30.30
C PRO A 564 4.50 -7.41 -31.47
N TYR A 565 5.67 -6.84 -31.17
CA TYR A 565 6.70 -6.56 -32.19
C TYR A 565 7.60 -7.79 -32.46
N LEU A 566 7.43 -8.85 -31.68
CA LEU A 566 8.08 -10.15 -31.84
C LEU A 566 7.03 -11.26 -31.99
N PRO A 567 7.28 -12.30 -32.80
CA PRO A 567 6.37 -13.43 -32.93
C PRO A 567 6.04 -14.06 -31.57
N ILE A 568 4.77 -14.38 -31.37
CA ILE A 568 4.24 -15.18 -30.26
C ILE A 568 3.34 -16.27 -30.83
N GLU A 569 3.09 -17.32 -30.06
CA GLU A 569 2.17 -18.38 -30.46
C GLU A 569 0.73 -17.87 -30.59
N GLU A 570 -0.03 -18.46 -31.51
CA GLU A 570 -1.41 -18.08 -31.76
C GLU A 570 -2.27 -18.29 -30.51
N GLY A 571 -3.10 -17.29 -30.17
CA GLY A 571 -3.93 -17.31 -28.96
C GLY A 571 -3.28 -16.63 -27.74
N LEU A 572 -1.95 -16.52 -27.68
CA LEU A 572 -1.27 -15.86 -26.55
C LEU A 572 -1.32 -14.33 -26.67
N ARG A 573 -1.09 -13.64 -25.55
CA ARG A 573 -0.98 -12.18 -25.43
C ARG A 573 0.26 -11.79 -24.63
N VAL A 574 0.57 -10.49 -24.64
CA VAL A 574 1.74 -9.91 -23.96
C VAL A 574 1.28 -8.94 -22.88
N LEU A 575 1.91 -9.05 -21.71
CA LEU A 575 1.89 -8.06 -20.63
C LEU A 575 3.26 -7.37 -20.55
N LYS A 576 3.24 -6.06 -20.26
CA LYS A 576 4.42 -5.20 -20.10
C LYS A 576 4.45 -4.55 -18.72
N GLY A 577 5.61 -3.98 -18.37
CA GLY A 577 5.86 -3.34 -17.08
C GLY A 577 6.32 -4.32 -16.02
N GLY A 578 5.52 -4.45 -14.96
CA GLY A 578 5.77 -5.32 -13.83
C GLY A 578 4.88 -4.91 -12.67
N ALA A 579 4.24 -5.86 -11.98
CA ALA A 579 3.44 -5.58 -10.80
C ALA A 579 4.17 -5.98 -9.53
N ASN A 580 4.00 -5.23 -8.43
CA ASN A 580 4.55 -5.56 -7.12
C ASN A 580 6.11 -5.72 -7.16
N ASN A 581 6.64 -6.64 -6.34
CA ASN A 581 8.05 -7.06 -6.29
C ASN A 581 8.69 -7.56 -7.62
N PHE A 582 7.97 -7.54 -8.76
CA PHE A 582 8.50 -7.91 -10.08
C PHE A 582 8.95 -6.71 -10.91
N LEU A 583 9.72 -5.80 -10.31
CA LEU A 583 10.37 -4.70 -11.03
C LEU A 583 11.46 -5.24 -11.96
N ASN A 584 11.23 -5.16 -13.27
CA ASN A 584 12.18 -5.55 -14.32
C ASN A 584 12.45 -4.37 -15.24
N ASP A 585 13.48 -4.49 -16.09
CA ASP A 585 13.66 -3.53 -17.17
C ASP A 585 12.42 -3.52 -18.10
N MET A 586 12.19 -2.38 -18.75
CA MET A 586 11.00 -2.16 -19.57
C MET A 586 11.01 -2.94 -20.90
N THR A 587 12.07 -3.71 -21.20
CA THR A 587 12.08 -4.67 -22.33
C THR A 587 11.32 -5.94 -21.99
N ARG A 588 11.15 -6.27 -20.71
CA ARG A 588 10.56 -7.53 -20.25
C ARG A 588 9.19 -7.75 -20.89
N ARG A 589 8.93 -9.00 -21.26
CA ARG A 589 7.67 -9.47 -21.87
C ARG A 589 7.17 -10.64 -21.04
N LEU A 590 5.94 -10.55 -20.55
CA LEU A 590 5.25 -11.70 -19.96
C LEU A 590 4.24 -12.21 -20.99
N ILE A 591 4.39 -13.45 -21.43
CA ILE A 591 3.59 -14.06 -22.51
C ILE A 591 2.76 -15.20 -21.92
N GLY A 592 1.48 -15.25 -22.26
CA GLY A 592 0.61 -16.33 -21.82
C GLY A 592 -0.83 -16.18 -22.32
N GLU A 593 -1.71 -17.02 -21.80
CA GLU A 593 -3.14 -17.04 -22.15
C GLU A 593 -3.88 -15.85 -21.52
N PRO A 594 -4.67 -15.09 -22.31
CA PRO A 594 -5.30 -13.84 -21.88
C PRO A 594 -6.35 -13.97 -20.77
N ASP A 595 -6.79 -15.19 -20.47
CA ASP A 595 -7.83 -15.56 -19.52
C ASP A 595 -7.34 -16.48 -18.38
N ALA A 596 -6.05 -16.87 -18.38
CA ALA A 596 -5.48 -17.72 -17.35
C ALA A 596 -5.41 -17.02 -15.99
N SER A 597 -5.85 -17.70 -14.93
CA SER A 597 -6.00 -17.15 -13.58
C SER A 597 -4.72 -16.54 -13.00
N SER A 598 -3.56 -17.16 -13.25
CA SER A 598 -2.26 -16.63 -12.83
C SER A 598 -1.86 -15.37 -13.61
N MET A 599 -2.18 -15.31 -14.91
CA MET A 599 -1.82 -14.19 -15.76
C MET A 599 -2.67 -12.95 -15.51
N ILE A 600 -3.97 -13.13 -15.26
CA ILE A 600 -4.88 -12.01 -14.99
C ILE A 600 -4.77 -11.48 -13.55
N SER A 601 -4.21 -12.25 -12.61
CA SER A 601 -4.22 -11.93 -11.16
C SER A 601 -3.82 -10.49 -10.80
N ASP A 602 -2.84 -9.92 -11.50
CA ASP A 602 -2.37 -8.54 -11.37
C ASP A 602 -2.41 -7.78 -12.72
N ALA A 603 -3.20 -8.24 -13.68
CA ALA A 603 -3.30 -7.61 -15.00
C ALA A 603 -4.31 -6.45 -15.01
N GLY A 604 -3.83 -5.26 -15.32
CA GLY A 604 -4.60 -4.09 -15.72
C GLY A 604 -4.20 -3.66 -17.13
N PHE A 605 -4.43 -2.38 -17.45
CA PHE A 605 -4.13 -1.82 -18.76
C PHE A 605 -4.20 -0.30 -18.75
N ARG A 606 -3.68 0.29 -19.82
CA ARG A 606 -3.90 1.68 -20.23
C ARG A 606 -4.25 1.72 -21.71
N CYS A 607 -4.85 2.81 -22.18
CA CYS A 607 -5.24 2.94 -23.58
C CYS A 607 -4.30 3.86 -24.36
N ALA A 608 -4.35 3.76 -25.68
CA ALA A 608 -3.64 4.56 -26.66
C ALA A 608 -4.59 5.02 -27.77
N SER A 609 -4.21 6.07 -28.49
CA SER A 609 -4.97 6.58 -29.63
C SER A 609 -4.04 6.91 -30.81
N SER A 610 -4.50 6.59 -32.01
CA SER A 610 -3.88 6.97 -33.29
C SER A 610 -4.41 8.29 -33.86
N ALA A 611 -5.39 8.91 -33.21
CA ALA A 611 -5.99 10.17 -33.62
C ALA A 611 -6.08 11.09 -32.40
N ALA A 612 -5.42 12.24 -32.44
CA ALA A 612 -5.78 13.32 -31.53
C ALA A 612 -6.09 14.59 -32.29
N GLN A 613 -7.00 15.34 -31.69
CA GLN A 613 -6.78 16.77 -31.52
C GLN A 613 -6.98 16.97 -30.01
N ILE A 614 -5.96 17.22 -29.20
CA ILE A 614 -4.96 18.31 -29.28
C ILE A 614 -3.67 17.91 -28.56
N VAL A 615 -2.56 18.44 -29.04
CA VAL A 615 -1.24 18.46 -28.39
C VAL A 615 -1.26 19.51 -27.27
N PRO A 616 -1.02 19.20 -25.98
CA PRO A 616 -0.48 20.19 -25.04
C PRO A 616 1.02 20.35 -25.33
N ASP A 617 1.48 21.58 -25.50
CA ASP A 617 2.91 21.85 -25.49
C ASP A 617 3.44 21.46 -24.10
N GLY A 618 4.48 20.62 -24.07
CA GLY A 618 4.89 19.80 -22.93
C GLY A 618 5.47 20.55 -21.75
N SER A 619 5.14 21.82 -21.51
CA SER A 619 5.49 22.52 -20.28
C SER A 619 4.37 22.35 -19.25
N LEU A 620 4.67 21.58 -18.20
CA LEU A 620 4.00 21.73 -16.91
C LEU A 620 4.32 23.15 -16.44
N LEU A 621 3.31 24.01 -16.37
CA LEU A 621 3.45 25.42 -16.01
C LEU A 621 3.47 25.60 -14.49
N LEU A 622 2.73 24.76 -13.77
CA LEU A 622 2.67 24.74 -12.32
C LEU A 622 2.40 23.32 -11.83
N THR A 623 3.07 22.91 -10.76
CA THR A 623 2.65 21.78 -9.93
C THR A 623 2.96 22.13 -8.49
N ASP A 624 2.04 21.77 -7.60
CA ASP A 624 2.22 22.01 -6.18
C ASP A 624 1.47 20.96 -5.36
N GLU A 625 2.16 20.42 -4.35
CA GLU A 625 1.61 19.54 -3.30
C GLU A 625 1.52 20.29 -1.97
N PHE A 626 1.76 21.61 -1.99
CA PHE A 626 1.68 22.54 -0.86
C PHE A 626 2.63 22.23 0.31
N ALA A 627 3.63 21.38 0.08
CA ALA A 627 4.74 21.15 0.99
C ALA A 627 5.83 22.26 0.90
N ASP A 628 5.80 23.09 -0.15
CA ASP A 628 6.70 24.21 -0.36
C ASP A 628 5.97 25.54 -0.23
N VAL A 629 6.17 26.25 0.88
CA VAL A 629 5.56 27.55 1.13
C VAL A 629 6.00 28.64 0.13
N SER A 630 7.05 28.39 -0.65
CA SER A 630 7.53 29.31 -1.68
C SER A 630 6.91 29.08 -3.05
N SER A 631 5.97 28.14 -3.17
CA SER A 631 5.36 27.78 -4.45
C SER A 631 4.47 28.85 -5.07
N GLY A 632 4.15 29.94 -4.35
CA GLY A 632 3.54 31.15 -4.93
C GLY A 632 2.08 31.40 -4.58
N TRP A 633 1.51 30.65 -3.62
CA TRP A 633 0.16 30.91 -3.10
C TRP A 633 0.17 31.99 -2.03
N TYR A 634 -0.86 32.84 -2.05
CA TYR A 634 -1.01 33.89 -1.04
C TYR A 634 -1.26 33.29 0.33
N GLN A 635 -0.74 33.90 1.39
CA GLN A 635 -0.95 33.44 2.75
C GLN A 635 -1.32 34.62 3.64
N ALA A 636 -2.29 34.43 4.52
CA ALA A 636 -2.64 35.45 5.50
C ALA A 636 -1.46 35.67 6.47
N ALA A 637 -0.97 36.91 6.56
CA ALA A 637 0.10 37.28 7.48
C ALA A 637 -0.33 37.19 8.95
N GLU A 638 -1.61 37.46 9.24
CA GLU A 638 -2.26 37.24 10.53
C GLU A 638 -3.68 36.72 10.32
N PRO A 639 -4.26 35.95 11.27
CA PRO A 639 -5.66 35.53 11.18
C PRO A 639 -6.58 36.75 11.12
N VAL A 640 -7.35 36.88 10.04
CA VAL A 640 -8.41 37.88 9.93
C VAL A 640 -9.67 37.27 10.52
N GLU A 641 -10.48 38.04 11.26
CA GLU A 641 -11.65 37.50 12.01
C GLU A 641 -12.59 36.61 11.17
N GLU A 642 -12.72 36.88 9.86
CA GLU A 642 -13.64 36.20 8.94
C GLU A 642 -12.99 35.11 8.06
N TYR A 643 -11.65 35.05 8.00
CA TYR A 643 -10.93 34.24 7.01
C TYR A 643 -9.59 33.70 7.52
N PHE A 644 -9.26 32.47 7.14
CA PHE A 644 -7.93 31.90 7.36
C PHE A 644 -7.49 31.10 6.14
N TYR A 645 -6.31 31.41 5.59
CA TYR A 645 -5.80 30.74 4.41
C TYR A 645 -4.27 30.77 4.37
N GLY A 646 -3.70 29.74 3.77
CA GLY A 646 -2.25 29.60 3.65
C GLY A 646 -1.81 28.15 3.60
N TYR A 647 -0.50 27.95 3.72
CA TYR A 647 0.09 26.64 3.83
C TYR A 647 -0.12 26.09 5.25
N HIS A 648 -0.66 24.87 5.34
CA HIS A 648 -0.69 24.18 6.61
C HIS A 648 0.66 23.47 6.84
N PRO A 649 1.25 23.53 8.03
CA PRO A 649 2.42 22.71 8.34
C PRO A 649 2.07 21.22 8.11
N THR A 650 2.84 20.63 7.21
CA THR A 650 2.96 19.22 6.79
C THR A 650 2.37 18.77 5.45
N ASP A 651 1.16 19.12 4.97
CA ASP A 651 0.61 18.34 3.82
C ASP A 651 -0.41 19.00 2.84
N PHE A 652 -0.92 20.22 3.05
CA PHE A 652 -1.94 20.82 2.15
C PHE A 652 -2.02 22.36 2.26
N TYR A 653 -2.65 22.99 1.26
CA TYR A 653 -3.05 24.40 1.33
C TYR A 653 -4.51 24.47 1.78
N HIS A 654 -4.85 25.39 2.68
CA HIS A 654 -6.20 25.44 3.22
C HIS A 654 -6.82 26.82 3.11
N VAL A 655 -8.15 26.82 3.04
CA VAL A 655 -8.97 28.02 2.98
C VAL A 655 -10.15 27.83 3.92
N GLN A 656 -10.34 28.79 4.81
CA GLN A 656 -11.36 28.80 5.84
C GLN A 656 -12.16 30.10 5.76
N VAL A 657 -13.48 29.96 5.79
CA VAL A 657 -14.45 31.07 5.84
C VAL A 657 -15.32 30.86 7.08
N THR A 658 -15.32 31.80 8.03
CA THR A 658 -15.88 31.62 9.39
C THR A 658 -17.21 32.35 9.62
N SER A 659 -17.95 32.65 8.55
CA SER A 659 -19.27 33.28 8.61
C SER A 659 -20.18 32.78 7.49
N ALA A 660 -21.48 32.61 7.76
CA ALA A 660 -22.49 32.28 6.74
C ALA A 660 -22.63 33.38 5.68
N GLU A 661 -23.12 32.99 4.49
CA GLU A 661 -23.32 33.85 3.32
C GLU A 661 -22.07 34.66 2.92
N ASN A 662 -20.89 34.07 3.09
CA ASN A 662 -19.62 34.71 2.81
C ASN A 662 -18.82 33.86 1.82
N CYS A 663 -17.80 34.45 1.21
CA CYS A 663 -16.89 33.71 0.37
C CYS A 663 -15.53 34.38 0.32
N LEU A 664 -14.56 33.59 -0.08
CA LEU A 664 -13.17 33.96 -0.21
C LEU A 664 -12.61 33.35 -1.47
N ALA A 665 -11.98 34.17 -2.31
CA ALA A 665 -11.11 33.72 -3.38
C ALA A 665 -9.66 34.07 -3.03
N VAL A 666 -8.78 33.08 -3.11
CA VAL A 666 -7.33 33.20 -2.92
C VAL A 666 -6.64 32.89 -4.24
N ARG A 667 -5.50 33.52 -4.51
CA ARG A 667 -4.81 33.40 -5.80
C ARG A 667 -3.38 32.89 -5.65
N HIS A 668 -2.89 32.32 -6.73
CA HIS A 668 -1.50 32.01 -6.97
C HIS A 668 -0.87 33.09 -7.85
N GLU A 669 0.39 33.47 -7.62
CA GLU A 669 1.07 34.48 -8.43
C GLU A 669 1.67 33.90 -9.73
N ALA A 670 0.81 33.44 -10.63
CA ALA A 670 1.21 33.07 -11.99
C ALA A 670 0.04 33.23 -12.96
N PRO A 671 0.15 34.11 -13.98
CA PRO A 671 -0.87 34.26 -14.99
C PRO A 671 -0.79 33.11 -16.01
N PHE A 672 -1.96 32.59 -16.39
CA PHE A 672 -2.11 31.56 -17.40
C PHE A 672 -3.13 32.01 -18.46
N ASN A 673 -2.88 31.68 -19.72
CA ASN A 673 -3.78 32.00 -20.85
C ASN A 673 -4.57 30.75 -21.28
N ASN A 674 -3.92 29.89 -22.06
CA ASN A 674 -4.45 28.61 -22.51
C ASN A 674 -3.80 27.49 -21.70
N PHE A 675 -4.61 26.73 -20.98
CA PHE A 675 -4.11 25.72 -20.06
C PHE A 675 -5.14 24.64 -19.75
N ILE A 676 -4.66 23.55 -19.15
CA ILE A 676 -5.48 22.60 -18.40
C ILE A 676 -5.05 22.72 -16.95
N ALA A 677 -5.98 22.90 -16.02
CA ALA A 677 -5.72 22.90 -14.60
C ALA A 677 -6.50 21.77 -13.92
N GLU A 678 -5.83 21.00 -13.07
CA GLU A 678 -6.41 19.95 -12.24
C GLU A 678 -6.08 20.20 -10.76
N VAL A 679 -7.07 20.04 -9.90
CA VAL A 679 -6.91 20.17 -8.45
C VAL A 679 -7.64 19.06 -7.71
N ASP A 680 -6.99 18.48 -6.70
CA ASP A 680 -7.58 17.53 -5.75
C ASP A 680 -8.01 18.30 -4.47
N ILE A 681 -9.30 18.25 -4.10
CA ILE A 681 -9.90 19.07 -3.01
C ILE A 681 -10.67 18.17 -2.03
N PHE A 682 -10.58 18.43 -0.72
CA PHE A 682 -11.40 17.75 0.29
C PHE A 682 -11.81 18.69 1.44
N THR A 683 -12.88 18.33 2.15
CA THR A 683 -13.41 19.10 3.28
C THR A 683 -12.83 18.62 4.60
N ALA A 684 -12.31 19.53 5.42
CA ALA A 684 -11.90 19.24 6.78
C ALA A 684 -13.12 19.12 7.70
N LYS A 685 -13.26 17.96 8.36
CA LYS A 685 -14.38 17.69 9.29
C LYS A 685 -14.35 18.54 10.56
N THR A 686 -13.20 19.07 10.96
CA THR A 686 -13.09 19.94 12.13
C THR A 686 -13.71 21.31 11.81
N GLY A 687 -14.99 21.48 12.12
CA GLY A 687 -15.68 22.78 12.13
C GLY A 687 -16.67 23.02 10.99
N THR A 688 -16.68 22.23 9.91
CA THR A 688 -17.66 22.34 8.82
C THR A 688 -18.82 21.37 9.07
N GLU A 689 -19.91 21.83 9.71
CA GLU A 689 -20.87 20.92 10.36
C GLU A 689 -22.33 21.05 9.89
N ASN A 690 -22.88 22.25 9.68
CA ASN A 690 -24.33 22.45 9.80
C ASN A 690 -25.04 23.09 8.60
N GLY A 691 -24.35 23.49 7.52
CA GLY A 691 -25.01 24.06 6.34
C GLY A 691 -24.33 23.73 5.01
N ASP A 692 -24.86 24.23 3.91
CA ASP A 692 -24.28 24.05 2.60
C ASP A 692 -23.14 25.07 2.35
N TYR A 693 -22.16 24.64 1.59
CA TYR A 693 -21.00 25.42 1.19
C TYR A 693 -20.51 24.95 -0.18
N ARG A 694 -19.65 25.75 -0.79
CA ARG A 694 -19.05 25.45 -2.08
C ARG A 694 -17.56 25.66 -2.02
N HIS A 695 -16.84 24.89 -2.81
CA HIS A 695 -15.43 25.12 -3.06
C HIS A 695 -15.06 24.77 -4.49
N GLY A 696 -13.92 25.27 -4.96
CA GLY A 696 -13.40 24.86 -6.24
C GLY A 696 -12.29 25.75 -6.78
N LEU A 697 -12.15 25.72 -8.10
CA LEU A 697 -11.01 26.31 -8.81
C LEU A 697 -11.39 27.67 -9.40
N VAL A 698 -10.53 28.67 -9.16
CA VAL A 698 -10.57 29.98 -9.81
C VAL A 698 -9.60 29.97 -10.98
N VAL A 699 -10.06 30.46 -12.14
CA VAL A 699 -9.26 30.54 -13.36
C VAL A 699 -9.34 31.93 -13.97
N ARG A 700 -8.20 32.38 -14.51
CA ARG A 700 -8.05 33.68 -15.17
C ARG A 700 -8.45 34.86 -14.27
N GLU A 701 -7.97 34.82 -13.03
CA GLU A 701 -8.15 35.92 -12.08
C GLU A 701 -7.29 37.13 -12.44
N ALA A 702 -7.93 38.28 -12.57
CA ALA A 702 -7.29 39.57 -12.73
C ALA A 702 -8.09 40.64 -12.00
N GLU A 703 -7.46 41.31 -11.04
CA GLU A 703 -8.03 42.47 -10.33
C GLU A 703 -9.40 42.17 -9.67
N GLY A 704 -9.60 40.93 -9.20
CA GLY A 704 -10.85 40.50 -8.57
C GLY A 704 -11.94 40.04 -9.55
N GLU A 705 -11.69 40.06 -10.85
CA GLU A 705 -12.57 39.49 -11.87
C GLU A 705 -12.02 38.13 -12.33
N PHE A 706 -12.88 37.10 -12.40
CA PHE A 706 -12.46 35.73 -12.69
C PHE A 706 -13.61 34.81 -13.11
N TYR A 707 -13.30 33.63 -13.64
CA TYR A 707 -14.24 32.51 -13.64
C TYR A 707 -13.93 31.56 -12.47
N ALA A 708 -14.96 30.94 -11.91
CA ALA A 708 -14.76 29.85 -10.95
C ALA A 708 -15.64 28.65 -11.26
N PHE A 709 -15.08 27.47 -11.05
CA PHE A 709 -15.79 26.20 -11.13
C PHE A 709 -15.92 25.63 -9.73
N LEU A 710 -17.16 25.59 -9.23
CA LEU A 710 -17.48 25.30 -7.84
C LEU A 710 -18.35 24.05 -7.73
N ILE A 711 -18.09 23.24 -6.71
CA ILE A 711 -18.95 22.13 -6.30
C ILE A 711 -19.47 22.36 -4.88
N SER A 712 -20.66 21.84 -4.60
CA SER A 712 -21.18 21.63 -3.25
C SER A 712 -21.20 20.12 -2.99
N PRO A 713 -20.34 19.60 -2.10
CA PRO A 713 -20.30 18.18 -1.78
C PRO A 713 -21.64 17.67 -1.22
N ARG A 714 -22.32 18.46 -0.38
CA ARG A 714 -23.57 18.05 0.29
C ARG A 714 -24.74 17.95 -0.68
N SER A 715 -24.91 18.96 -1.53
CA SER A 715 -26.02 19.00 -2.49
C SER A 715 -25.70 18.27 -3.80
N ARG A 716 -24.44 17.85 -4.01
CA ARG A 716 -23.91 17.33 -5.27
C ARG A 716 -24.15 18.27 -6.45
N ALA A 717 -24.27 19.56 -6.18
CA ALA A 717 -24.44 20.58 -7.19
C ALA A 717 -23.08 21.09 -7.67
N TRP A 718 -22.99 21.45 -8.95
CA TRP A 718 -21.85 22.16 -9.52
C TRP A 718 -22.34 23.43 -10.22
N ARG A 719 -21.44 24.41 -10.34
CA ARG A 719 -21.69 25.65 -11.07
C ARG A 719 -20.42 26.24 -11.66
N VAL A 720 -20.60 26.92 -12.78
CA VAL A 720 -19.61 27.77 -13.40
C VAL A 720 -20.08 29.21 -13.21
N VAL A 721 -19.25 30.02 -12.57
CA VAL A 721 -19.57 31.40 -12.25
C VAL A 721 -18.56 32.35 -12.86
N LYS A 722 -19.01 33.58 -13.13
CA LYS A 722 -18.20 34.71 -13.56
C LYS A 722 -18.29 35.79 -12.49
N ASN A 723 -17.20 36.02 -11.77
CA ASN A 723 -17.12 37.06 -10.76
C ASN A 723 -16.72 38.38 -11.43
N GLN A 724 -17.48 39.42 -11.14
CA GLN A 724 -17.22 40.79 -11.58
C GLN A 724 -17.41 41.76 -10.42
N LEU A 725 -16.90 42.98 -10.56
CA LEU A 725 -17.12 44.02 -9.55
C LEU A 725 -18.60 44.33 -9.29
N ALA A 726 -19.47 44.10 -10.29
CA ALA A 726 -20.90 44.34 -10.20
C ALA A 726 -21.70 43.20 -9.52
N GLY A 727 -21.10 42.01 -9.38
CA GLY A 727 -21.79 40.80 -8.94
C GLY A 727 -21.20 39.54 -9.55
N MET A 728 -21.74 38.39 -9.15
CA MET A 728 -21.35 37.08 -9.67
C MET A 728 -22.48 36.50 -10.52
N ASP A 729 -22.18 36.29 -11.80
CA ASP A 729 -23.11 35.69 -12.76
C ASP A 729 -22.92 34.17 -12.80
N ILE A 730 -24.02 33.42 -12.73
CA ILE A 730 -24.00 31.97 -12.96
C ILE A 730 -24.08 31.73 -14.46
N LEU A 731 -23.00 31.19 -15.03
CA LEU A 731 -22.90 30.89 -16.46
C LEU A 731 -23.51 29.52 -16.80
N ASP A 732 -23.33 28.55 -15.90
CA ASP A 732 -23.94 27.23 -16.00
C ASP A 732 -24.00 26.56 -14.62
N GLN A 733 -24.90 25.60 -14.45
CA GLN A 733 -25.02 24.85 -13.20
C GLN A 733 -25.78 23.53 -13.40
N GLY A 734 -25.54 22.58 -12.50
CA GLY A 734 -26.24 21.31 -12.50
C GLY A 734 -25.99 20.50 -11.24
N VAL A 735 -26.36 19.23 -11.30
CA VAL A 735 -26.04 18.20 -10.30
C VAL A 735 -25.26 17.10 -10.99
N ALA A 736 -24.24 16.56 -10.32
CA ALA A 736 -23.40 15.50 -10.88
C ALA A 736 -23.25 14.36 -9.87
N ALA A 737 -23.59 13.14 -10.30
CA ALA A 737 -23.35 11.93 -9.50
C ALA A 737 -21.85 11.68 -9.24
N ALA A 738 -20.98 12.26 -10.07
CA ALA A 738 -19.53 12.20 -9.93
C ALA A 738 -19.00 12.90 -8.67
N ILE A 739 -19.76 13.80 -8.03
CA ILE A 739 -19.35 14.47 -6.79
C ILE A 739 -19.48 13.48 -5.63
N ARG A 740 -18.36 13.18 -4.94
CA ARG A 740 -18.27 12.09 -3.97
C ARG A 740 -19.03 12.36 -2.66
N GLY A 741 -19.18 13.63 -2.26
CA GLY A 741 -19.87 14.04 -1.03
C GLY A 741 -18.93 14.15 0.18
N GLU A 742 -19.43 13.98 1.42
CA GLU A 742 -18.66 14.18 2.66
C GLU A 742 -18.29 12.89 3.49
N PRO A 743 -17.91 11.74 2.88
CA PRO A 743 -17.11 10.76 3.61
C PRO A 743 -15.79 11.39 4.09
N GLN A 744 -15.19 10.86 5.18
CA GLN A 744 -13.91 11.36 5.68
C GLN A 744 -12.84 11.26 4.58
N ASP A 745 -12.12 12.37 4.35
CA ASP A 745 -11.02 12.50 3.39
C ASP A 745 -11.37 12.16 1.92
N ALA A 746 -12.66 12.16 1.57
CA ALA A 746 -13.09 12.00 0.18
C ALA A 746 -12.66 13.23 -0.64
N ARG A 747 -11.75 13.00 -1.58
CA ARG A 747 -11.24 14.05 -2.49
C ARG A 747 -12.09 14.13 -3.75
N ASP A 748 -12.48 15.31 -4.21
CA ASP A 748 -13.00 15.51 -5.55
C ASP A 748 -11.93 16.17 -6.44
N ARG A 749 -11.72 15.63 -7.64
CA ARG A 749 -10.84 16.21 -8.66
C ARG A 749 -11.63 17.13 -9.57
N LEU A 750 -11.25 18.40 -9.64
CA LEU A 750 -11.82 19.36 -10.58
C LEU A 750 -10.82 19.65 -11.70
N THR A 751 -11.28 19.52 -12.95
CA THR A 751 -10.47 19.80 -14.15
C THR A 751 -11.09 20.95 -14.93
N VAL A 752 -10.29 21.97 -15.24
CA VAL A 752 -10.67 23.10 -16.11
C VAL A 752 -9.74 23.15 -17.31
N THR A 753 -10.30 23.05 -18.51
CA THR A 753 -9.58 23.25 -19.77
C THR A 753 -9.94 24.61 -20.34
N ALA A 754 -8.97 25.52 -20.40
CA ALA A 754 -9.09 26.86 -20.94
C ALA A 754 -8.37 26.95 -22.30
N ASN A 755 -9.13 27.20 -23.37
CA ASN A 755 -8.62 27.39 -24.72
C ASN A 755 -9.29 28.60 -25.39
N GLY A 756 -8.63 29.76 -25.34
CA GLY A 756 -9.18 31.02 -25.79
C GLY A 756 -10.52 31.29 -25.08
N PRO A 757 -11.62 31.57 -25.80
CA PRO A 757 -12.93 31.80 -25.20
C PRO A 757 -13.61 30.54 -24.66
N ARG A 758 -13.12 29.34 -24.99
CA ARG A 758 -13.75 28.07 -24.60
C ARG A 758 -13.21 27.61 -23.25
N LEU A 759 -14.11 27.36 -22.30
CA LEU A 759 -13.80 26.78 -21.00
C LEU A 759 -14.61 25.49 -20.83
N SER A 760 -13.93 24.38 -20.54
CA SER A 760 -14.54 23.07 -20.30
C SER A 760 -14.26 22.60 -18.88
N PHE A 761 -15.26 22.04 -18.21
CA PHE A 761 -15.24 21.70 -16.79
C PHE A 761 -15.58 20.24 -16.59
N ALA A 762 -14.74 19.52 -15.84
CA ALA A 762 -14.97 18.13 -15.50
C ALA A 762 -14.78 17.86 -13.99
N ILE A 763 -15.54 16.89 -13.48
CA ILE A 763 -15.50 16.43 -12.09
C ILE A 763 -15.12 14.95 -12.10
N ASN A 764 -14.03 14.59 -11.44
CA ASN A 764 -13.53 13.22 -11.38
C ASN A 764 -13.44 12.57 -12.77
N GLY A 765 -12.96 13.34 -13.76
CA GLY A 765 -12.83 12.92 -15.16
C GLY A 765 -14.10 13.06 -16.02
N ASN A 766 -15.26 13.31 -15.43
CA ASN A 766 -16.52 13.45 -16.15
C ASN A 766 -16.78 14.90 -16.57
N LEU A 767 -16.85 15.18 -17.87
CA LEU A 767 -17.20 16.51 -18.38
C LEU A 767 -18.64 16.88 -17.97
N VAL A 768 -18.79 18.00 -17.25
CA VAL A 768 -20.09 18.49 -16.77
C VAL A 768 -20.58 19.73 -17.53
N SER A 769 -19.66 20.55 -18.04
CA SER A 769 -20.04 21.78 -18.77
C SER A 769 -18.96 22.23 -19.76
N THR A 770 -19.38 22.97 -20.78
CA THR A 770 -18.51 23.78 -21.63
C THR A 770 -19.19 25.10 -21.92
N ILE A 771 -18.51 26.20 -21.63
CA ILE A 771 -18.97 27.55 -21.92
C ILE A 771 -18.07 28.23 -22.95
N PHE A 772 -18.59 29.27 -23.58
CA PHE A 772 -17.84 30.16 -24.45
C PHE A 772 -18.01 31.60 -23.94
N ASP A 773 -17.00 32.13 -23.27
CA ASP A 773 -16.97 33.50 -22.78
C ASP A 773 -15.54 34.05 -22.96
N ASP A 774 -15.44 35.24 -23.54
CA ASP A 774 -14.16 35.83 -23.94
C ASP A 774 -13.72 37.00 -23.04
N SER A 775 -14.39 37.18 -21.91
CA SER A 775 -14.19 38.35 -21.05
C SER A 775 -12.86 38.31 -20.31
N PHE A 776 -12.43 37.12 -19.88
CA PHE A 776 -11.10 36.91 -19.28
C PHE A 776 -10.35 35.87 -20.12
N ARG A 777 -9.23 36.28 -20.73
CA ARG A 777 -8.38 35.41 -21.54
C ARG A 777 -7.11 34.95 -20.83
N GLU A 778 -6.63 35.75 -19.91
CA GLU A 778 -5.42 35.52 -19.14
C GLU A 778 -5.66 35.96 -17.71
N GLY A 779 -5.07 35.24 -16.76
CA GLY A 779 -5.05 35.65 -15.37
C GLY A 779 -4.58 34.52 -14.48
N ASN A 780 -4.56 34.78 -13.19
CA ASN A 780 -4.04 33.86 -12.19
C ASN A 780 -4.95 32.64 -12.00
N LEU A 781 -4.35 31.57 -11.50
CA LEU A 781 -5.09 30.47 -10.87
C LEU A 781 -5.42 30.84 -9.42
N GLY A 782 -6.45 30.23 -8.87
CA GLY A 782 -6.79 30.41 -7.47
C GLY A 782 -7.73 29.34 -6.94
N PHE A 783 -8.10 29.49 -5.67
CA PHE A 783 -9.11 28.68 -5.02
C PHE A 783 -10.22 29.55 -4.48
N MET A 784 -11.43 29.02 -4.43
CA MET A 784 -12.57 29.72 -3.86
C MET A 784 -13.31 28.82 -2.89
N VAL A 785 -13.72 29.40 -1.76
CA VAL A 785 -14.60 28.79 -0.76
C VAL A 785 -15.75 29.76 -0.50
N GLN A 786 -16.97 29.25 -0.50
CA GLN A 786 -18.20 30.02 -0.26
C GLN A 786 -19.06 29.28 0.76
N THR A 787 -19.42 29.94 1.85
CA THR A 787 -20.45 29.49 2.79
C THR A 787 -21.81 29.97 2.32
N LEU A 788 -22.84 29.12 2.48
CA LEU A 788 -24.24 29.49 2.29
C LEU A 788 -24.88 29.62 3.67
N ASP A 789 -25.64 28.63 4.11
CA ASP A 789 -26.11 28.49 5.48
C ASP A 789 -25.09 27.84 6.43
N GLU A 790 -23.92 27.43 5.92
CA GLU A 790 -22.81 26.94 6.73
C GLU A 790 -22.15 28.08 7.52
N ALA A 791 -21.91 27.85 8.82
CA ALA A 791 -21.31 28.85 9.71
C ALA A 791 -19.78 28.89 9.59
N LEU A 792 -19.17 27.80 9.14
CA LEU A 792 -17.74 27.68 8.93
C LEU A 792 -17.46 26.64 7.84
N ALA A 793 -16.76 27.03 6.78
CA ALA A 793 -16.25 26.08 5.78
C ALA A 793 -14.73 26.05 5.86
N HIS A 794 -14.16 24.87 6.14
CA HIS A 794 -12.71 24.63 6.18
C HIS A 794 -12.33 23.60 5.12
N ILE A 795 -11.67 24.07 4.06
CA ILE A 795 -11.40 23.28 2.86
C ILE A 795 -9.89 23.12 2.68
N HIS A 796 -9.46 21.91 2.32
CA HIS A 796 -8.08 21.56 2.04
C HIS A 796 -7.92 21.28 0.54
N PHE A 797 -6.85 21.83 -0.02
CA PHE A 797 -6.38 21.62 -1.37
C PHE A 797 -5.10 20.81 -1.26
N ASP A 798 -5.11 19.61 -1.84
CA ASP A 798 -4.07 18.59 -1.64
C ASP A 798 -2.98 18.71 -2.70
N ARG A 799 -3.39 18.92 -3.96
CA ARG A 799 -2.48 18.99 -5.10
C ARG A 799 -3.07 19.76 -6.26
N VAL A 800 -2.21 20.45 -7.01
CA VAL A 800 -2.58 21.15 -8.25
C VAL A 800 -1.58 20.88 -9.37
N PHE A 801 -2.08 20.83 -10.59
CA PHE A 801 -1.29 20.76 -11.81
C PHE A 801 -1.84 21.72 -12.85
N VAL A 802 -0.96 22.42 -13.58
CA VAL A 802 -1.32 23.27 -14.70
C VAL A 802 -0.42 22.94 -15.89
N TRP A 803 -1.02 22.63 -17.03
CA TRP A 803 -0.31 22.36 -18.28
C TRP A 803 -0.60 23.45 -19.30
N ALA A 804 0.41 23.82 -20.09
CA ALA A 804 0.20 24.73 -21.22
C ALA A 804 -0.66 24.06 -22.29
N LEU A 805 -1.57 24.83 -22.89
CA LEU A 805 -2.32 24.43 -24.06
C LEU A 805 -1.90 25.34 -25.25
N PRO A 806 -1.43 24.80 -26.37
CA PRO A 806 -0.92 25.60 -27.48
C PRO A 806 -2.06 26.33 -28.19
N GLU A 807 -1.78 27.53 -28.69
CA GLU A 807 -2.76 28.38 -29.41
C GLU A 807 -3.37 27.70 -30.66
N SER A 808 -2.68 26.70 -31.24
CA SER A 808 -3.13 25.94 -32.43
C SER A 808 -4.01 24.73 -32.08
N ALA A 809 -4.46 24.61 -30.83
CA ALA A 809 -5.29 23.53 -30.36
C ALA A 809 -6.69 23.56 -31.03
N ASN A 810 -6.87 22.80 -32.12
CA ASN A 810 -8.19 22.55 -32.71
C ASN A 810 -9.04 21.65 -31.80
N LEU A 811 -9.90 22.23 -30.95
CA LEU A 811 -10.88 21.45 -30.20
C LEU A 811 -12.05 21.12 -31.14
N PRO A 812 -12.55 19.87 -31.17
CA PRO A 812 -13.69 19.54 -32.01
C PRO A 812 -14.89 20.45 -31.72
N GLU A 813 -15.51 20.97 -32.79
CA GLU A 813 -16.80 21.65 -32.72
C GLU A 813 -17.87 20.65 -32.29
N MET A 814 -18.70 21.05 -31.33
CA MET A 814 -19.77 20.22 -30.77
C MET A 814 -21.13 20.92 -30.85
N PRO A 815 -22.22 20.13 -30.82
CA PRO A 815 -23.57 20.66 -30.90
C PRO A 815 -23.83 21.61 -29.73
N GLU A 816 -24.53 22.70 -30.04
CA GLU A 816 -25.01 23.71 -29.11
C GLU A 816 -25.79 23.04 -27.96
N LEU A 817 -25.14 22.85 -26.81
CA LEU A 817 -25.83 22.51 -25.56
C LEU A 817 -26.60 23.75 -25.14
N ALA A 818 -27.92 23.62 -25.03
CA ALA A 818 -28.80 24.72 -24.71
C ALA A 818 -28.38 25.34 -23.37
N ALA A 819 -27.83 26.55 -23.44
CA ALA A 819 -27.55 27.37 -22.27
C ALA A 819 -28.83 27.53 -21.47
N ALA A 820 -28.89 26.95 -20.27
CA ALA A 820 -29.95 27.21 -19.31
C ALA A 820 -29.70 28.59 -18.69
N GLY A 821 -30.00 29.63 -19.47
CA GLY A 821 -29.88 31.01 -19.03
C GLY A 821 -30.83 31.30 -17.88
N SER A 822 -30.27 31.42 -16.68
CA SER A 822 -30.91 32.06 -15.53
C SER A 822 -29.91 33.01 -14.92
N SER A 823 -30.02 34.32 -15.23
CA SER A 823 -29.20 35.35 -14.59
C SER A 823 -29.67 35.59 -13.16
N ILE A 824 -29.29 34.68 -12.26
CA ILE A 824 -29.31 34.96 -10.83
C ILE A 824 -27.96 35.62 -10.55
N VAL A 825 -28.00 36.90 -10.20
CA VAL A 825 -26.81 37.66 -9.80
C VAL A 825 -26.63 37.48 -8.30
N GLU A 826 -25.62 36.72 -7.90
CA GLU A 826 -25.20 36.61 -6.50
C GLU A 826 -24.28 37.80 -6.13
N PRO A 827 -24.15 38.17 -4.84
CA PRO A 827 -23.16 39.16 -4.41
C PRO A 827 -21.75 38.77 -4.88
N ALA A 828 -20.98 39.76 -5.36
CA ALA A 828 -19.61 39.53 -5.78
C ALA A 828 -18.79 38.94 -4.63
N CYS A 829 -17.93 37.97 -4.95
CA CYS A 829 -17.07 37.41 -3.93
C CYS A 829 -15.97 38.40 -3.57
N LYS A 830 -15.77 38.64 -2.27
CA LYS A 830 -14.64 39.40 -1.79
C LYS A 830 -13.37 38.60 -2.08
N GLY A 831 -12.60 39.01 -3.09
CA GLY A 831 -11.24 38.51 -3.27
C GLY A 831 -10.42 38.91 -2.04
N ALA A 832 -9.68 37.98 -1.45
CA ALA A 832 -8.70 38.37 -0.44
C ALA A 832 -7.60 39.20 -1.11
N VAL A 833 -7.64 40.48 -0.75
CA VAL A 833 -6.50 41.33 -0.38
C VAL A 833 -5.44 41.60 -1.46
N THR A 834 -5.69 42.72 -2.14
CA THR A 834 -4.72 43.75 -2.52
C THR A 834 -3.27 43.56 -2.04
N GLY A 835 -2.40 43.13 -2.96
CA GLY A 835 -1.03 43.63 -3.17
C GLY A 835 0.04 43.50 -2.08
N ASN A 836 -0.28 43.19 -0.82
CA ASN A 836 0.67 43.14 0.30
C ASN A 836 0.75 41.79 1.04
N ASP A 837 -0.04 40.79 0.62
CA ASP A 837 -0.07 39.45 1.23
C ASP A 837 0.88 38.45 0.54
N LEU A 838 1.82 38.97 -0.27
CA LEU A 838 3.02 38.24 -0.69
C LEU A 838 4.04 38.34 0.45
N LEU A 839 4.20 37.29 1.25
CA LEU A 839 5.35 37.16 2.13
C LEU A 839 6.62 36.93 1.29
N GLN A 840 7.21 38.02 0.79
CA GLN A 840 8.60 38.05 0.32
C GLN A 840 9.63 37.93 1.46
N ASN A 841 9.24 37.52 2.67
CA ASN A 841 10.09 37.65 3.84
C ASN A 841 10.59 36.29 4.32
N PHE A 842 11.28 35.58 3.43
CA PHE A 842 12.16 34.47 3.80
C PHE A 842 13.51 34.65 3.10
N VAL A 843 14.58 34.26 3.78
CA VAL A 843 15.92 34.17 3.19
C VAL A 843 16.30 32.71 3.05
N THR A 844 17.15 32.42 2.07
CA THR A 844 17.73 31.08 1.94
C THR A 844 19.08 31.02 2.66
N TYR A 845 19.32 29.92 3.36
CA TYR A 845 20.56 29.66 4.08
C TYR A 845 21.18 28.35 3.62
N THR A 846 22.41 28.40 3.12
CA THR A 846 23.16 27.19 2.76
C THR A 846 23.93 26.65 3.96
N VAL A 847 23.60 25.43 4.38
CA VAL A 847 24.22 24.74 5.53
C VAL A 847 25.73 24.61 5.33
N ALA A 848 26.50 25.13 6.28
CA ALA A 848 27.95 25.04 6.31
C ALA A 848 28.43 23.89 7.22
N GLU A 849 29.71 23.51 7.06
CA GLU A 849 30.33 22.50 7.93
C GLU A 849 30.31 22.96 9.40
N GLY A 850 29.71 22.14 10.26
CA GLY A 850 29.56 22.43 11.70
C GLY A 850 28.23 23.09 12.09
N ASP A 851 27.37 23.42 11.13
CA ASP A 851 26.04 23.92 11.41
C ASP A 851 25.14 22.85 12.03
N THR A 852 24.25 23.29 12.91
CA THR A 852 23.10 22.50 13.37
C THR A 852 21.84 23.28 13.07
N LEU A 853 20.71 22.60 12.84
CA LEU A 853 19.46 23.29 12.52
C LEU A 853 19.02 24.23 13.65
N SER A 854 19.25 23.84 14.91
CA SER A 854 19.02 24.70 16.07
C SER A 854 19.99 25.88 16.14
N GLY A 855 21.24 25.69 15.72
CA GLY A 855 22.23 26.77 15.62
C GLY A 855 21.85 27.80 14.56
N ILE A 856 21.37 27.34 13.40
CA ILE A 856 20.87 28.18 12.32
C ILE A 856 19.63 28.94 12.81
N ALA A 857 18.63 28.26 13.37
CA ALA A 857 17.43 28.90 13.91
C ALA A 857 17.76 30.01 14.93
N ASN A 858 18.62 29.71 15.90
CA ASN A 858 19.08 30.69 16.89
C ASN A 858 19.80 31.89 16.26
N SER A 859 20.57 31.68 15.18
CA SER A 859 21.29 32.76 14.49
C SER A 859 20.37 33.77 13.80
N PHE A 860 19.16 33.33 13.44
CA PHE A 860 18.11 34.16 12.86
C PHE A 860 17.04 34.60 13.86
N GLY A 861 17.23 34.30 15.17
CA GLY A 861 16.28 34.68 16.22
C GLY A 861 15.00 33.84 16.24
N LEU A 862 14.99 32.68 15.57
CA LEU A 862 13.85 31.79 15.43
C LEU A 862 14.01 30.55 16.31
N SER A 863 12.91 29.88 16.61
CA SER A 863 12.89 28.55 17.20
C SER A 863 13.19 27.47 16.16
N LEU A 864 13.68 26.32 16.65
CA LEU A 864 13.88 25.12 15.85
C LEU A 864 12.59 24.68 15.13
N ALA A 865 11.44 24.87 15.78
CA ALA A 865 10.14 24.50 15.23
C ALA A 865 9.73 25.41 14.06
N GLU A 866 10.04 26.71 14.12
CA GLU A 866 9.76 27.66 13.03
C GLU A 866 10.61 27.36 11.79
N VAL A 867 11.91 27.12 11.96
CA VAL A 867 12.78 26.75 10.83
C VAL A 867 12.45 25.35 10.30
N LYS A 868 12.19 24.37 11.17
CA LYS A 868 11.75 23.04 10.72
C LYS A 868 10.41 23.13 9.97
N GLY A 869 9.46 23.90 10.50
CA GLY A 869 8.15 24.12 9.89
C GLY A 869 8.25 24.74 8.51
N ALA A 870 9.06 25.78 8.34
CA ALA A 870 9.29 26.44 7.05
C ALA A 870 9.96 25.56 5.99
N ASN A 871 10.62 24.46 6.41
CA ASN A 871 11.30 23.54 5.50
C ASN A 871 10.55 22.22 5.28
N GLY A 872 9.49 21.94 6.05
CA GLY A 872 8.64 20.76 5.89
C GLY A 872 9.43 19.46 5.68
N ARG A 873 9.13 18.74 4.59
CA ARG A 873 9.79 17.47 4.22
C ARG A 873 11.26 17.62 3.80
N ARG A 874 11.78 18.83 3.56
CA ARG A 874 13.22 19.07 3.33
C ARG A 874 14.04 18.85 4.61
N VAL A 875 13.38 18.86 5.77
CA VAL A 875 13.97 18.58 7.08
C VAL A 875 13.02 17.66 7.87
N THR A 876 13.02 16.38 7.50
CA THR A 876 12.24 15.34 8.18
C THR A 876 12.74 15.06 9.59
N ASP A 877 14.06 14.90 9.77
CA ASP A 877 14.73 14.84 11.07
C ASP A 877 15.53 16.13 11.34
N PRO A 878 15.18 16.94 12.36
CA PRO A 878 15.90 18.16 12.70
C PRO A 878 17.36 17.91 13.17
N ASN A 879 17.73 16.66 13.44
CA ASN A 879 19.09 16.26 13.77
C ASN A 879 19.94 15.92 12.55
N VAL A 880 19.36 15.90 11.35
CA VAL A 880 20.04 15.48 10.11
C VAL A 880 19.92 16.60 9.07
N ILE A 881 20.98 17.40 8.96
CA ILE A 881 21.17 18.37 7.86
C ILE A 881 22.51 18.12 7.18
N SER A 882 22.59 18.40 5.88
CA SER A 882 23.80 18.13 5.07
C SER A 882 24.49 19.43 4.66
N VAL A 883 25.82 19.44 4.65
CA VAL A 883 26.60 20.59 4.15
C VAL A 883 26.24 20.84 2.67
N GLY A 884 25.91 22.09 2.34
CA GLY A 884 25.42 22.50 1.02
C GLY A 884 23.90 22.44 0.86
N GLN A 885 23.16 21.87 1.82
CA GLN A 885 21.70 21.91 1.83
C GLN A 885 21.21 23.35 1.95
N VAL A 886 20.23 23.75 1.14
CA VAL A 886 19.63 25.08 1.20
C VAL A 886 18.35 25.01 2.03
N LEU A 887 18.31 25.78 3.12
CA LEU A 887 17.18 25.91 4.02
C LEU A 887 16.44 27.22 3.78
N ILE A 888 15.12 27.18 3.90
CA ILE A 888 14.26 28.35 3.97
C ILE A 888 14.26 28.86 5.41
N ILE A 889 14.62 30.12 5.61
CA ILE A 889 14.59 30.78 6.90
C ILE A 889 13.54 31.89 6.84
N PRO A 890 12.40 31.77 7.54
CA PRO A 890 11.41 32.84 7.61
C PRO A 890 12.05 34.06 8.31
N GLU A 891 11.73 35.29 7.89
CA GLU A 891 12.16 36.45 8.69
C GLU A 891 11.40 36.47 10.03
N ALA A 892 12.10 36.89 11.09
CA ALA A 892 11.63 36.90 12.47
C ALA A 892 10.73 38.11 12.82
#